data_AF-A0A958WRS3-F1
#
_entry.id   AF-A0A958WRS3-F1
#
_cell.length_a   1.000
_cell.length_b   1.000
_cell.length_c   1.000
_cell.angle_alpha   90.00
_cell.angle_beta   90.00
_cell.angle_gamma   90.00
#
_symmetry.space_group_name_H-M   'P 1'
#
loop_
_entity.id
_entity.type
_entity.pdbx_description
1 polymer ?
#
loop_
_entity_poly.entity_id
_entity_poly.type
_entity_poly.pdbx_seq_one_letter_code
_entity_poly.pdbx_strand_id
1 'polypeptide(L)'
;MMRIHINKNVEGLVSYFTNSLSRDDYFFEEGKNVPGYWHGKLVDEFGLDRRVSQKDFSAFAHNINPKTGERLGLRETEGRRTSIEYCFNAPKSISVVMALTGDREILNAHRLAVKKAMEAVEKDMHTQVRVDGQNTYQKTGNMLYARFDHFTARPIKEENHPHARYSADPMLHSHCIAPNVTMHNGQLRALEGSVVHSVAQYYEAVYHSHLSKSLQDMGYQIERTKDRYEIKGVSRNAIEKFSNRTVEIEKLAKKLGLTDAKKKGELGAKTRLHKSKLDAGADLKKIWLSRLTPKELDAIRTAKGKVAQPPNPITPKGAIDRSLEHCLERNSAIPAKKLLAHALTLGYGALTPKQVRDELKSRSNILYAKDGYLTYLTTKEMVRAEDRMIEFAAGGKNTVRPIHPAYQIQRGFLNAQQRRAIHKILNSTDRVSVLMGAAGVGKSTLLVEIKEAAEQRGGHVVAIAPSSGASRGVLREKGFEGADTVAKFLRDGEMQKQAAGQIILVDEASLVGVKTMNSIFDTARKVNARIILSGDARQHSSPEAGDALRHLSEKASLKIAHVDENLRQRGNPDYKKAIDLLARGRARQGFNQLDRMGAVVEVEETKERHEKIAEDYVRSVEAGRSALVISPTHAEGRLITEAIREKMKGRGRIGQEERTYTIQRNLSLTEAQKKDPAVYEPGTVVQFHQNYRGGYVAGQPYEVVSKSKDGKIHIAKAGEKKLPLPMLAHSRFQVFQRGKLTLAEGDLIRITHNGKSIEGKRLHNGQRMLVKGFTDEGHIKLAGGKTLGKNFANLNYGHVQTSHAAQGKDCQDVFIAQSALSYGASNDKQFYVSASRARETVRVYTDDKDALKTAVARSGERISANEIAKGHYERQHRRRHYYDFLVKNDMDYDRTARKTPDKLQEPVLDKA
;
A
#
# COMPACT_ATOMS: atom_id res chain seq x y z
N MET A 1 1.09 -7.31 15.49
CA MET A 1 1.95 -6.31 14.82
C MET A 1 3.37 -6.47 15.29
N MET A 2 4.22 -6.90 14.36
CA MET A 2 5.67 -6.85 14.53
C MET A 2 6.11 -5.42 14.24
N ARG A 3 6.75 -4.76 15.20
CA ARG A 3 7.36 -3.44 15.00
C ARG A 3 8.85 -3.61 14.79
N ILE A 4 9.41 -2.90 13.81
CA ILE A 4 10.85 -2.87 13.55
C ILE A 4 11.37 -1.48 13.89
N HIS A 5 12.35 -1.39 14.77
CA HIS A 5 13.01 -0.13 15.12
C HIS A 5 14.52 -0.21 14.86
N ILE A 6 15.09 0.83 14.25
CA ILE A 6 16.53 0.91 13.99
C ILE A 6 17.13 1.89 15.00
N ASN A 7 18.02 1.40 15.86
CA ASN A 7 18.73 2.23 16.83
C ASN A 7 20.01 2.78 16.21
N LYS A 8 20.27 4.08 16.42
CA LYS A 8 21.46 4.79 15.91
C LYS A 8 22.24 5.55 16.99
N ASN A 9 21.77 5.50 18.24
CA ASN A 9 22.39 6.16 19.38
C ASN A 9 22.84 5.08 20.38
N VAL A 10 24.14 5.06 20.69
CA VAL A 10 24.75 4.07 21.60
C VAL A 10 24.26 4.30 23.02
N GLU A 11 24.44 5.50 23.57
CA GLU A 11 24.01 5.86 24.93
C GLU A 11 22.51 5.70 25.13
N GLY A 12 21.72 6.05 24.10
CA GLY A 12 20.28 5.84 24.09
C GLY A 12 19.91 4.36 24.18
N LEU A 13 20.64 3.47 23.50
CA LEU A 13 20.41 2.03 23.54
C LEU A 13 20.82 1.42 24.89
N VAL A 14 21.96 1.84 25.45
CA VAL A 14 22.43 1.38 26.77
C VAL A 14 21.48 1.84 27.88
N SER A 15 21.07 3.11 27.86
CA SER A 15 20.05 3.64 28.78
C SER A 15 18.71 2.92 28.61
N TYR A 16 18.32 2.58 27.38
CA TYR A 16 17.09 1.83 27.11
C TYR A 16 17.12 0.41 27.71
N PHE A 17 18.29 -0.24 27.73
CA PHE A 17 18.47 -1.52 28.43
C PHE A 17 18.09 -1.38 29.90
N THR A 18 18.80 -0.51 30.63
CA THR A 18 18.69 -0.36 32.08
C THR A 18 17.33 0.19 32.51
N ASN A 19 16.80 1.18 31.80
CA ASN A 19 15.61 1.91 32.22
C ASN A 19 14.29 1.31 31.70
N SER A 20 14.35 0.35 30.75
CA SER A 20 13.14 -0.16 30.11
C SER A 20 13.16 -1.65 29.80
N LEU A 21 14.20 -2.18 29.15
CA LEU A 21 14.21 -3.60 28.77
C LEU A 21 14.33 -4.53 29.97
N SER A 22 15.24 -4.22 30.89
CA SER A 22 15.51 -5.03 32.09
C SER A 22 14.68 -4.62 33.31
N ARG A 23 13.90 -3.54 33.23
CA ARG A 23 13.18 -2.98 34.39
C ARG A 23 11.77 -3.56 34.56
N ASP A 24 11.43 -3.81 35.84
CA ASP A 24 10.21 -4.35 36.43
C ASP A 24 9.00 -4.53 35.51
N ASP A 25 8.45 -5.74 35.55
CA ASP A 25 7.20 -6.11 34.92
C ASP A 25 6.34 -6.91 35.91
N TYR A 26 5.02 -6.80 35.78
CA TYR A 26 4.01 -7.25 36.74
C TYR A 26 4.17 -8.70 37.26
N PHE A 27 4.76 -9.60 36.47
CA PHE A 27 4.94 -11.01 36.83
C PHE A 27 6.26 -11.33 37.53
N PHE A 28 7.13 -10.35 37.73
CA PHE A 28 8.36 -10.50 38.50
C PHE A 28 8.18 -9.86 39.88
N GLU A 29 8.82 -10.44 40.91
CA GLU A 29 8.79 -9.88 42.26
C GLU A 29 9.39 -8.46 42.27
N GLU A 30 8.85 -7.61 43.14
CA GLU A 30 9.28 -6.22 43.31
C GLU A 30 10.79 -6.16 43.58
N GLY A 31 11.53 -5.45 42.73
CA GLY A 31 13.00 -5.36 42.78
C GLY A 31 13.76 -6.39 41.95
N LYS A 32 13.10 -7.32 41.24
CA LYS A 32 13.74 -8.26 40.31
C LYS A 32 13.62 -7.80 38.85
N ASN A 33 14.76 -7.59 38.21
CA ASN A 33 14.87 -7.23 36.79
C ASN A 33 14.31 -8.31 35.85
N VAL A 34 13.68 -7.88 34.75
CA VAL A 34 13.27 -8.74 33.63
C VAL A 34 14.52 -9.38 33.00
N PRO A 35 14.67 -10.71 33.02
CA PRO A 35 15.84 -11.37 32.45
C PRO A 35 15.79 -11.33 30.91
N GLY A 36 16.92 -10.95 30.32
CA GLY A 36 17.16 -11.09 28.87
C GLY A 36 17.87 -12.40 28.54
N TYR A 37 17.59 -12.95 27.36
CA TYR A 37 18.25 -14.17 26.86
C TYR A 37 18.84 -13.98 25.46
N TRP A 38 20.09 -14.40 25.27
CA TRP A 38 20.75 -14.41 23.96
C TRP A 38 20.25 -15.57 23.09
N HIS A 39 20.07 -15.29 21.81
CA HIS A 39 19.57 -16.21 20.80
C HIS A 39 20.20 -15.92 19.42
N GLY A 40 20.02 -16.86 18.49
CA GLY A 40 20.60 -16.82 17.14
C GLY A 40 21.83 -17.72 17.04
N LYS A 41 22.31 -17.94 15.82
CA LYS A 41 23.43 -18.83 15.53
C LYS A 41 24.77 -18.30 16.03
N LEU A 42 24.87 -17.00 16.28
CA LEU A 42 26.12 -16.39 16.74
C LEU A 42 26.30 -16.42 18.27
N VAL A 43 25.37 -17.00 19.03
CA VAL A 43 25.51 -17.11 20.51
C VAL A 43 26.75 -17.92 20.86
N ASP A 44 26.88 -19.11 20.27
CA ASP A 44 28.00 -20.01 20.54
C ASP A 44 29.30 -19.47 19.93
N GLU A 45 29.23 -18.84 18.75
CA GLU A 45 30.37 -18.19 18.07
C GLU A 45 31.02 -17.09 18.95
N PHE A 46 30.21 -16.31 19.67
CA PHE A 46 30.71 -15.29 20.59
C PHE A 46 30.99 -15.83 21.99
N GLY A 47 30.82 -17.13 22.26
CA GLY A 47 31.02 -17.73 23.58
C GLY A 47 30.15 -17.09 24.68
N LEU A 48 28.93 -16.67 24.34
CA LEU A 48 28.06 -15.93 25.26
C LEU A 48 27.34 -16.86 26.23
N ASP A 49 27.23 -16.41 27.47
CA ASP A 49 26.30 -17.01 28.43
C ASP A 49 24.87 -16.81 27.93
N ARG A 50 23.95 -17.76 28.16
CA ARG A 50 22.58 -17.62 27.64
C ARG A 50 21.82 -16.41 28.20
N ARG A 51 22.20 -15.90 29.38
CA ARG A 51 21.58 -14.74 30.01
C ARG A 51 22.30 -13.46 29.57
N VAL A 52 21.54 -12.43 29.24
CA VAL A 52 22.09 -11.13 28.83
C VAL A 52 22.57 -10.37 30.07
N SER A 53 23.87 -10.03 30.10
CA SER A 53 24.42 -9.07 31.06
C SER A 53 24.42 -7.65 30.49
N GLN A 54 24.39 -6.64 31.36
CA GLN A 54 24.51 -5.23 30.93
C GLN A 54 25.89 -4.98 30.25
N LYS A 55 26.94 -5.63 30.76
CA LYS A 55 28.29 -5.55 30.21
C LYS A 55 28.33 -6.02 28.76
N ASP A 56 27.80 -7.21 28.47
CA ASP A 56 27.83 -7.76 27.11
C ASP A 56 26.97 -6.94 26.16
N PHE A 57 25.77 -6.56 26.60
CA PHE A 57 24.86 -5.75 25.80
C PHE A 57 25.47 -4.38 25.45
N SER A 58 26.13 -3.74 26.43
CA SER A 58 26.84 -2.48 26.23
C SER A 58 28.01 -2.64 25.25
N ALA A 59 28.85 -3.66 25.43
CA ALA A 59 29.97 -3.93 24.52
C ALA A 59 29.52 -4.03 23.06
N PHE A 60 28.46 -4.78 22.79
CA PHE A 60 27.87 -4.86 21.45
C PHE A 60 27.35 -3.50 20.94
N ALA A 61 26.70 -2.70 21.80
CA ALA A 61 26.26 -1.36 21.44
C ALA A 61 27.44 -0.46 21.05
N HIS A 62 28.58 -0.59 21.73
CA HIS A 62 29.85 0.10 21.45
C HIS A 62 30.70 -0.55 20.36
N ASN A 63 30.18 -1.54 19.61
CA ASN A 63 30.90 -2.21 18.51
C ASN A 63 32.18 -2.95 19.00
N ILE A 64 32.05 -3.61 20.16
CA ILE A 64 33.10 -4.38 20.83
C ILE A 64 32.61 -5.82 21.03
N ASN A 65 33.48 -6.79 20.79
CA ASN A 65 33.27 -8.19 21.17
C ASN A 65 33.37 -8.30 22.70
N PRO A 66 32.32 -8.73 23.41
CA PRO A 66 32.31 -8.75 24.87
C PRO A 66 33.28 -9.75 25.51
N LYS A 67 33.72 -10.76 24.77
CA LYS A 67 34.63 -11.80 25.28
C LYS A 67 36.09 -11.53 24.93
N THR A 68 36.38 -11.02 23.73
CA THR A 68 37.77 -10.72 23.32
C THR A 68 38.19 -9.27 23.55
N GLY A 69 37.24 -8.33 23.69
CA GLY A 69 37.53 -6.90 23.77
C GLY A 69 37.85 -6.24 22.42
N GLU A 70 37.94 -7.01 21.34
CA GLU A 70 38.27 -6.51 20.01
C GLU A 70 37.07 -5.82 19.34
N ARG A 71 37.35 -5.00 18.32
CA ARG A 71 36.30 -4.33 17.52
C ARG A 71 35.60 -5.32 16.59
N LEU A 72 34.28 -5.19 16.44
CA LEU A 72 33.49 -6.04 15.52
C LEU A 72 33.63 -5.66 14.03
N GLY A 73 34.59 -4.78 13.69
CA GLY A 73 34.89 -4.37 12.33
C GLY A 73 33.90 -3.39 11.68
N LEU A 74 32.93 -2.85 12.43
CA LEU A 74 32.02 -1.83 11.90
C LEU A 74 32.71 -0.46 11.85
N ARG A 75 32.46 0.30 10.78
CA ARG A 75 32.94 1.68 10.66
C ARG A 75 32.26 2.56 11.72
N GLU A 76 33.07 3.27 12.51
CA GLU A 76 32.58 4.30 13.42
C GLU A 76 32.28 5.58 12.64
N THR A 77 31.00 5.93 12.57
CA THR A 77 30.50 7.18 12.00
C THR A 77 29.36 7.69 12.86
N GLU A 78 29.17 9.00 12.90
CA GLU A 78 28.01 9.59 13.58
C GLU A 78 26.70 8.99 13.04
N GLY A 79 25.79 8.64 13.94
CA GLY A 79 24.51 8.02 13.59
C GLY A 79 24.61 6.60 13.01
N ARG A 80 25.71 5.85 13.23
CA ARG A 80 25.79 4.45 12.81
C ARG A 80 24.66 3.63 13.43
N ARG A 81 24.17 2.64 12.69
CA ARG A 81 23.23 1.66 13.24
C ARG A 81 23.91 0.84 14.34
N THR A 82 23.34 0.87 15.54
CA THR A 82 23.81 0.11 16.71
C THR A 82 23.10 -1.23 16.80
N SER A 83 21.78 -1.25 16.60
CA SER A 83 20.97 -2.46 16.61
C SER A 83 19.70 -2.32 15.77
N ILE A 84 19.06 -3.46 15.49
CA ILE A 84 17.71 -3.55 14.94
C ILE A 84 16.85 -4.28 15.97
N GLU A 85 15.76 -3.66 16.39
CA GLU A 85 14.78 -4.24 17.29
C GLU A 85 13.58 -4.80 16.50
N TYR A 86 13.19 -6.03 16.83
CA TYR A 86 11.97 -6.69 16.37
C TYR A 86 11.05 -6.93 17.57
N CYS A 87 9.97 -6.15 17.68
CA CYS A 87 9.02 -6.24 18.78
C CYS A 87 7.74 -6.99 18.36
N PHE A 88 7.49 -8.17 18.94
CA PHE A 88 6.33 -9.01 18.67
C PHE A 88 5.26 -8.84 19.74
N ASN A 89 4.04 -8.47 19.35
CA ASN A 89 2.93 -8.21 20.27
C ASN A 89 1.85 -9.29 20.10
N ALA A 90 1.47 -9.96 21.19
CA ALA A 90 0.32 -10.86 21.19
C ALA A 90 -0.99 -10.08 20.97
N PRO A 91 -2.02 -10.72 20.37
CA PRO A 91 -3.37 -10.17 20.38
C PRO A 91 -3.86 -9.88 21.80
N LYS A 92 -4.78 -8.92 21.92
CA LYS A 92 -5.10 -8.34 23.22
C LYS A 92 -5.85 -9.31 24.12
N SER A 93 -6.78 -10.10 23.55
CA SER A 93 -7.50 -11.14 24.30
C SER A 93 -6.55 -12.15 24.94
N ILE A 94 -5.44 -12.51 24.28
CA ILE A 94 -4.44 -13.46 24.81
C ILE A 94 -3.71 -12.85 26.01
N SER A 95 -3.37 -11.57 25.93
CA SER A 95 -2.75 -10.85 27.05
C SER A 95 -3.70 -10.77 28.25
N VAL A 96 -4.99 -10.51 28.01
CA VAL A 96 -6.03 -10.43 29.04
C VAL A 96 -6.27 -11.80 29.68
N VAL A 97 -6.43 -12.85 28.87
CA VAL A 97 -6.63 -14.22 29.36
C VAL A 97 -5.45 -14.66 30.20
N MET A 98 -4.22 -14.50 29.71
CA MET A 98 -3.01 -14.85 30.48
C MET A 98 -2.96 -14.10 31.81
N ALA A 99 -3.19 -12.79 31.80
CA ALA A 99 -3.14 -11.95 33.01
C ALA A 99 -4.17 -12.33 34.06
N LEU A 100 -5.40 -12.66 33.65
CA LEU A 100 -6.50 -12.92 34.58
C LEU A 100 -6.59 -14.38 35.03
N THR A 101 -6.16 -15.33 34.20
CA THR A 101 -6.17 -16.77 34.52
C THR A 101 -4.85 -17.25 35.11
N GLY A 102 -3.74 -16.57 34.84
CA GLY A 102 -2.40 -17.01 35.23
C GLY A 102 -1.87 -18.17 34.38
N ASP A 103 -2.50 -18.51 33.25
CA ASP A 103 -2.06 -19.61 32.39
C ASP A 103 -0.67 -19.35 31.77
N ARG A 104 0.35 -20.00 32.34
CA ARG A 104 1.75 -19.88 31.92
C ARG A 104 2.05 -20.61 30.60
N GLU A 105 1.18 -21.51 30.13
CA GLU A 105 1.37 -22.16 28.83
C GLU A 105 1.27 -21.15 27.68
N ILE A 106 0.46 -20.10 27.85
CA ILE A 106 0.36 -18.98 26.89
C ILE A 106 1.73 -18.30 26.70
N LEU A 107 2.50 -18.11 27.78
CA LEU A 107 3.84 -17.53 27.70
C LEU A 107 4.80 -18.43 26.92
N ASN A 108 4.74 -19.74 27.13
CA ASN A 108 5.56 -20.70 26.39
C ASN A 108 5.18 -20.71 24.90
N ALA A 109 3.88 -20.68 24.58
CA ALA A 109 3.39 -20.55 23.21
C ALA A 109 3.86 -19.24 22.55
N HIS A 110 3.81 -18.12 23.26
CA HIS A 110 4.34 -16.84 22.79
C HIS A 110 5.85 -16.91 22.49
N ARG A 111 6.64 -17.41 23.44
CA ARG A 111 8.10 -17.56 23.28
C ARG A 111 8.46 -18.45 22.11
N LEU A 112 7.76 -19.57 21.93
CA LEU A 112 7.95 -20.46 20.79
C LEU A 112 7.63 -19.74 19.46
N ALA A 113 6.52 -19.01 19.41
CA ALA A 113 6.15 -18.25 18.22
C ALA A 113 7.16 -17.15 17.88
N VAL A 114 7.68 -16.42 18.88
CA VAL A 114 8.75 -15.42 18.70
C VAL A 114 10.01 -16.09 18.18
N LYS A 115 10.42 -17.22 18.78
CA LYS A 115 11.57 -18.00 18.31
C LYS A 115 11.41 -18.40 16.84
N LYS A 116 10.26 -18.93 16.44
CA LYS A 116 9.99 -19.34 15.04
C LYS A 116 10.00 -18.17 14.06
N ALA A 117 9.48 -17.02 14.45
CA ALA A 117 9.56 -15.82 13.63
C ALA A 117 11.00 -15.30 13.50
N MET A 118 11.77 -15.28 14.60
CA MET A 118 13.17 -14.84 14.59
C MET A 118 14.10 -15.82 13.85
N GLU A 119 13.85 -17.14 13.91
CA GLU A 119 14.53 -18.14 13.07
C GLU A 119 14.34 -17.82 11.57
N ALA A 120 13.13 -17.37 11.19
CA ALA A 120 12.86 -16.95 9.82
C ALA A 120 13.55 -15.61 9.47
N VAL A 121 13.56 -14.63 10.38
CA VAL A 121 14.30 -13.36 10.23
C VAL A 121 15.80 -13.64 10.04
N GLU A 122 16.39 -14.46 10.91
CA GLU A 122 17.79 -14.88 10.84
C GLU A 122 18.11 -15.56 9.52
N LYS A 123 17.26 -16.50 9.07
CA LYS A 123 17.44 -17.20 7.78
C LYS A 123 17.48 -16.22 6.62
N ASP A 124 16.92 -15.02 6.74
CA ASP A 124 16.82 -14.03 5.66
C ASP A 124 17.69 -12.78 5.89
N MET A 125 18.61 -12.87 6.83
CA MET A 125 19.54 -11.78 7.13
C MET A 125 20.62 -11.66 6.06
N HIS A 126 21.02 -10.42 5.78
CA HIS A 126 22.03 -10.07 4.79
C HIS A 126 23.12 -9.18 5.39
N THR A 127 24.15 -8.95 4.61
CA THR A 127 25.14 -7.88 4.80
C THR A 127 25.37 -7.13 3.48
N GLN A 128 25.89 -5.91 3.56
CA GLN A 128 26.28 -5.14 2.38
C GLN A 128 27.73 -5.47 2.01
N VAL A 129 27.98 -5.71 0.73
CA VAL A 129 29.33 -5.87 0.16
C VAL A 129 29.50 -4.96 -1.05
N ARG A 130 30.74 -4.68 -1.45
CA ARG A 130 31.03 -3.99 -2.72
C ARG A 130 31.51 -4.99 -3.74
N VAL A 131 30.90 -4.98 -4.91
CA VAL A 131 31.28 -5.76 -6.10
C VAL A 131 31.34 -4.78 -7.26
N ASP A 132 32.46 -4.71 -7.97
CA ASP A 132 32.69 -3.80 -9.11
C ASP A 132 32.33 -2.33 -8.84
N GLY A 133 32.71 -1.83 -7.66
CA GLY A 133 32.43 -0.45 -7.24
C GLY A 133 30.97 -0.18 -6.86
N GLN A 134 30.07 -1.16 -6.95
CA GLN A 134 28.66 -1.05 -6.58
C GLN A 134 28.35 -1.75 -5.27
N ASN A 135 27.46 -1.16 -4.48
CA ASN A 135 26.95 -1.80 -3.27
C ASN A 135 25.97 -2.91 -3.66
N THR A 136 26.26 -4.14 -3.25
CA THR A 136 25.38 -5.30 -3.38
C THR A 136 25.09 -5.88 -1.99
N TYR A 137 24.13 -6.82 -1.92
CA TYR A 137 23.70 -7.41 -0.66
C TYR A 137 23.84 -8.92 -0.73
N GLN A 138 24.57 -9.49 0.23
CA GLN A 138 24.83 -10.92 0.32
C GLN A 138 24.14 -11.51 1.53
N LYS A 139 23.58 -12.69 1.35
CA LYS A 139 22.84 -13.39 2.39
C LYS A 139 23.82 -14.03 3.38
N THR A 140 23.66 -13.74 4.66
CA THR A 140 24.48 -14.33 5.73
C THR A 140 23.76 -15.47 6.44
N GLY A 141 22.45 -15.35 6.64
CA GLY A 141 21.63 -16.41 7.23
C GLY A 141 21.96 -16.73 8.71
N ASN A 142 22.62 -15.80 9.39
CA ASN A 142 23.03 -15.87 10.79
C ASN A 142 22.94 -14.48 11.45
N MET A 143 22.60 -14.45 12.74
CA MET A 143 22.57 -13.22 13.54
C MET A 143 22.69 -13.54 15.04
N LEU A 144 22.87 -12.49 15.82
CA LEU A 144 22.72 -12.50 17.28
C LEU A 144 21.53 -11.63 17.66
N TYR A 145 20.72 -12.04 18.66
CA TYR A 145 19.73 -11.17 19.26
C TYR A 145 19.46 -11.49 20.74
N ALA A 146 19.13 -10.46 21.52
CA ALA A 146 18.65 -10.56 22.89
C ALA A 146 17.12 -10.47 22.92
N ARG A 147 16.44 -11.41 23.61
CA ARG A 147 14.99 -11.37 23.84
C ARG A 147 14.65 -10.96 25.27
N PHE A 148 13.74 -10.00 25.42
CA PHE A 148 13.14 -9.59 26.69
C PHE A 148 11.61 -9.74 26.59
N ASP A 149 11.01 -10.50 27.50
CA ASP A 149 9.57 -10.76 27.53
C ASP A 149 8.89 -9.79 28.51
N HIS A 150 7.94 -9.00 28.02
CA HIS A 150 7.19 -8.01 28.81
C HIS A 150 5.69 -8.33 28.81
N PHE A 151 4.99 -7.92 29.86
CA PHE A 151 3.60 -8.30 30.16
C PHE A 151 2.65 -7.13 30.36
N THR A 152 3.17 -5.92 30.47
CA THR A 152 2.39 -4.72 30.69
C THR A 152 2.64 -3.67 29.62
N ALA A 153 1.60 -2.92 29.28
CA ALA A 153 1.74 -1.71 28.48
C ALA A 153 2.45 -0.60 29.27
N ARG A 154 2.77 0.52 28.60
CA ARG A 154 3.23 1.71 29.33
C ARG A 154 2.09 2.25 30.22
N PRO A 155 2.40 2.82 31.39
CA PRO A 155 1.38 3.27 32.32
C PRO A 155 0.47 4.34 31.73
N ILE A 156 -0.78 4.36 32.17
CA ILE A 156 -1.81 5.36 31.89
C ILE A 156 -2.26 5.99 33.21
N LYS A 157 -2.84 7.19 33.13
CA LYS A 157 -3.56 7.78 34.26
C LYS A 157 -4.95 7.16 34.34
N GLU A 158 -5.35 6.71 35.53
CA GLU A 158 -6.71 6.25 35.80
C GLU A 158 -7.59 7.46 36.16
N GLU A 159 -8.71 7.62 35.45
CA GLU A 159 -9.71 8.64 35.79
C GLU A 159 -10.69 8.03 36.80
N ASN A 160 -10.71 8.56 38.03
CA ASN A 160 -11.65 8.21 39.10
C ASN A 160 -11.57 6.76 39.65
N HIS A 161 -10.42 6.08 39.55
CA HIS A 161 -10.24 4.76 40.17
C HIS A 161 -9.89 4.87 41.67
N PRO A 162 -10.59 4.16 42.58
CA PRO A 162 -10.48 4.38 44.03
C PRO A 162 -9.16 3.92 44.66
N HIS A 163 -8.32 3.20 43.91
CA HIS A 163 -7.14 2.52 44.45
C HIS A 163 -5.84 2.72 43.64
N ALA A 164 -5.86 3.50 42.56
CA ALA A 164 -4.67 3.78 41.78
C ALA A 164 -4.83 5.06 40.94
N ARG A 165 -3.79 5.88 40.92
CA ARG A 165 -3.67 7.07 40.06
C ARG A 165 -3.08 6.70 38.69
N TYR A 166 -2.17 5.72 38.67
CA TYR A 166 -1.57 5.20 37.45
C TYR A 166 -1.60 3.68 37.43
N SER A 167 -2.02 3.11 36.30
CA SER A 167 -2.06 1.67 36.09
C SER A 167 -1.44 1.30 34.75
N ALA A 168 -1.23 0.00 34.51
CA ALA A 168 -0.81 -0.52 33.21
C ALA A 168 -1.76 -1.62 32.74
N ASP A 169 -2.06 -1.65 31.44
CA ASP A 169 -2.91 -2.69 30.86
C ASP A 169 -2.11 -3.97 30.55
N PRO A 170 -2.72 -5.17 30.58
CA PRO A 170 -2.06 -6.41 30.17
C PRO A 170 -1.62 -6.37 28.71
N MET A 171 -0.33 -6.57 28.43
CA MET A 171 0.22 -6.57 27.09
C MET A 171 1.42 -7.53 26.99
N LEU A 172 1.18 -8.76 26.55
CA LEU A 172 2.23 -9.73 26.31
C LEU A 172 2.97 -9.40 25.01
N HIS A 173 4.26 -9.09 25.12
CA HIS A 173 5.12 -8.78 23.98
C HIS A 173 6.58 -9.13 24.25
N SER A 174 7.34 -9.35 23.18
CA SER A 174 8.78 -9.61 23.25
C SER A 174 9.56 -8.57 22.47
N HIS A 175 10.59 -7.99 23.09
CA HIS A 175 11.60 -7.16 22.45
C HIS A 175 12.78 -8.04 22.02
N CYS A 176 13.01 -8.20 20.72
CA CYS A 176 14.18 -8.92 20.18
C CYS A 176 15.18 -7.90 19.62
N ILE A 177 16.23 -7.58 20.39
CA ILE A 177 17.27 -6.61 20.02
C ILE A 177 18.41 -7.33 19.34
N ALA A 178 18.62 -7.08 18.05
CA ALA A 178 19.74 -7.62 17.27
C ALA A 178 20.87 -6.59 17.17
N PRO A 179 22.01 -6.78 17.87
CA PRO A 179 23.20 -5.97 17.63
C PRO A 179 23.60 -6.00 16.17
N ASN A 180 24.17 -4.91 15.65
CA ASN A 180 24.48 -4.74 14.22
C ASN A 180 25.66 -5.61 13.73
N VAL A 181 25.61 -6.93 13.95
CA VAL A 181 26.67 -7.88 13.63
C VAL A 181 26.12 -9.16 12.98
N THR A 182 26.83 -9.63 11.95
CA THR A 182 26.60 -10.91 11.25
C THR A 182 27.93 -11.45 10.73
N MET A 183 27.98 -12.74 10.41
CA MET A 183 29.17 -13.40 9.87
C MET A 183 28.99 -13.67 8.37
N HIS A 184 29.98 -13.28 7.56
CA HIS A 184 30.04 -13.56 6.13
C HIS A 184 31.47 -13.92 5.72
N ASN A 185 31.68 -15.12 5.17
CA ASN A 185 32.98 -15.65 4.78
C ASN A 185 34.06 -15.53 5.88
N GLY A 186 33.70 -15.94 7.11
CA GLY A 186 34.61 -15.89 8.27
C GLY A 186 34.88 -14.49 8.83
N GLN A 187 34.23 -13.45 8.30
CA GLN A 187 34.41 -12.07 8.75
C GLN A 187 33.13 -11.51 9.37
N LEU A 188 33.30 -10.79 10.47
CA LEU A 188 32.23 -9.99 11.07
C LEU A 188 31.91 -8.79 10.18
N ARG A 189 30.61 -8.57 9.97
CA ARG A 189 30.07 -7.53 9.10
C ARG A 189 28.81 -6.91 9.74
N ALA A 190 28.39 -5.76 9.20
CA ALA A 190 27.14 -5.12 9.59
C ALA A 190 25.92 -5.93 9.14
N LEU A 191 24.90 -6.06 9.99
CA LEU A 191 23.59 -6.59 9.60
C LEU A 191 22.98 -5.69 8.53
N GLU A 192 22.26 -6.25 7.57
CA GLU A 192 21.44 -5.50 6.63
C GLU A 192 19.99 -5.99 6.64
N GLY A 193 19.13 -5.20 7.29
CA GLY A 193 17.74 -5.54 7.56
C GLY A 193 16.72 -5.08 6.51
N SER A 194 17.12 -4.37 5.44
CA SER A 194 16.19 -3.87 4.41
C SER A 194 15.33 -4.96 3.78
N VAL A 195 15.92 -6.15 3.57
CA VAL A 195 15.19 -7.33 3.09
C VAL A 195 14.05 -7.68 4.04
N VAL A 196 14.37 -7.86 5.33
CA VAL A 196 13.41 -8.21 6.38
C VAL A 196 12.33 -7.13 6.50
N HIS A 197 12.72 -5.86 6.47
CA HIS A 197 11.80 -4.72 6.55
C HIS A 197 10.81 -4.68 5.37
N SER A 198 11.28 -4.95 4.15
CA SER A 198 10.44 -4.89 2.93
C SER A 198 9.31 -5.93 2.87
N VAL A 199 9.43 -7.01 3.65
CA VAL A 199 8.46 -8.11 3.76
C VAL A 199 8.11 -8.44 5.22
N ALA A 200 8.14 -7.44 6.10
CA ALA A 200 7.90 -7.58 7.54
C ALA A 200 6.59 -8.34 7.87
N GLN A 201 5.54 -8.18 7.05
CA GLN A 201 4.26 -8.86 7.23
C GLN A 201 4.40 -10.39 7.23
N TYR A 202 5.41 -10.94 6.53
CA TYR A 202 5.65 -12.38 6.52
C TYR A 202 6.09 -12.90 7.88
N TYR A 203 7.07 -12.26 8.52
CA TYR A 203 7.57 -12.71 9.83
C TYR A 203 6.53 -12.48 10.93
N GLU A 204 5.72 -11.41 10.82
CA GLU A 204 4.54 -11.22 11.66
C GLU A 204 3.53 -12.36 11.48
N ALA A 205 3.23 -12.76 10.25
CA ALA A 205 2.30 -13.84 9.98
C ALA A 205 2.83 -15.21 10.43
N VAL A 206 4.16 -15.43 10.37
CA VAL A 206 4.80 -16.62 10.96
C VAL A 206 4.60 -16.66 12.47
N TYR A 207 4.87 -15.57 13.17
CA TYR A 207 4.61 -15.45 14.61
C TYR A 207 3.14 -15.77 14.95
N HIS A 208 2.20 -15.12 14.25
CA HIS A 208 0.78 -15.30 14.51
C HIS A 208 0.26 -16.70 14.15
N SER A 209 0.78 -17.32 13.09
CA SER A 209 0.46 -18.70 12.72
C SER A 209 0.90 -19.69 13.81
N HIS A 210 2.12 -19.56 14.32
CA HIS A 210 2.59 -20.41 15.41
C HIS A 210 1.83 -20.18 16.72
N LEU A 211 1.62 -18.92 17.11
CA LEU A 211 0.90 -18.60 18.34
C LEU A 211 -0.55 -19.08 18.30
N SER A 212 -1.27 -18.83 17.20
CA SER A 212 -2.66 -19.30 17.03
C SER A 212 -2.77 -20.82 17.05
N LYS A 213 -1.82 -21.53 16.43
CA LYS A 213 -1.78 -22.99 16.44
C LYS A 213 -1.53 -23.53 17.86
N SER A 214 -0.54 -22.99 18.57
CA SER A 214 -0.31 -23.38 19.97
C SER A 214 -1.52 -23.11 20.86
N LEU A 215 -2.23 -21.99 20.69
CA LEU A 215 -3.46 -21.72 21.44
C LEU A 215 -4.55 -22.75 21.18
N GLN A 216 -4.74 -23.17 19.93
CA GLN A 216 -5.68 -24.23 19.57
C GLN A 216 -5.27 -25.57 20.22
N ASP A 217 -3.99 -25.92 20.16
CA ASP A 217 -3.47 -27.17 20.73
C ASP A 217 -3.62 -27.20 22.27
N MET A 218 -3.58 -26.03 22.93
CA MET A 218 -3.85 -25.87 24.36
C MET A 218 -5.36 -25.85 24.71
N GLY A 219 -6.25 -25.92 23.73
CA GLY A 219 -7.71 -25.96 23.94
C GLY A 219 -8.41 -24.59 23.95
N TYR A 220 -7.78 -23.53 23.45
CA TYR A 220 -8.44 -22.24 23.22
C TYR A 220 -9.03 -22.15 21.81
N GLN A 221 -10.29 -21.72 21.70
CA GLN A 221 -10.86 -21.31 20.41
C GLN A 221 -10.40 -19.90 20.03
N ILE A 222 -10.20 -19.66 18.73
CA ILE A 222 -9.92 -18.33 18.18
C ILE A 222 -11.00 -17.93 17.18
N GLU A 223 -11.22 -16.63 17.03
CA GLU A 223 -11.99 -16.04 15.95
C GLU A 223 -11.10 -15.08 15.15
N ARG A 224 -11.02 -15.29 13.82
CA ARG A 224 -10.30 -14.38 12.92
C ARG A 224 -11.01 -13.03 12.88
N THR A 225 -10.23 -11.96 13.06
CA THR A 225 -10.64 -10.58 12.79
C THR A 225 -10.08 -10.17 11.44
N LYS A 226 -10.43 -8.97 10.97
CA LYS A 226 -9.96 -8.44 9.68
C LYS A 226 -8.45 -8.59 9.48
N ASP A 227 -7.65 -8.28 10.51
CA ASP A 227 -6.19 -8.23 10.40
C ASP A 227 -5.48 -9.31 11.23
N ARG A 228 -6.16 -9.96 12.19
CA ARG A 228 -5.56 -10.94 13.13
C ARG A 228 -6.59 -11.99 13.59
N TYR A 229 -6.66 -12.23 14.88
CA TYR A 229 -7.59 -13.12 15.57
C TYR A 229 -7.61 -12.75 17.06
N GLU A 230 -8.67 -13.13 17.76
CA GLU A 230 -8.80 -13.03 19.21
C GLU A 230 -9.30 -14.37 19.79
N ILE A 231 -9.12 -14.61 21.08
CA ILE A 231 -9.69 -15.78 21.78
C ILE A 231 -11.21 -15.64 21.78
N LYS A 232 -11.89 -16.66 21.27
CA LYS A 232 -13.35 -16.71 21.22
C LYS A 232 -13.91 -16.80 22.64
N GLY A 233 -14.91 -15.97 22.93
CA GLY A 233 -15.48 -15.82 24.27
C GLY A 233 -15.02 -14.54 24.98
N VAL A 234 -13.86 -13.99 24.62
CA VAL A 234 -13.44 -12.66 25.08
C VAL A 234 -14.13 -11.61 24.20
N SER A 235 -15.13 -10.92 24.76
CA SER A 235 -15.92 -9.96 23.99
C SER A 235 -15.08 -8.76 23.54
N ARG A 236 -15.48 -8.11 22.44
CA ARG A 236 -14.85 -6.86 21.98
C ARG A 236 -14.88 -5.77 23.06
N ASN A 237 -16.00 -5.66 23.78
CA ASN A 237 -16.14 -4.73 24.90
C ASN A 237 -15.11 -5.01 26.01
N ALA A 238 -14.89 -6.27 26.36
CA ALA A 238 -13.86 -6.65 27.33
C ALA A 238 -12.46 -6.28 26.84
N ILE A 239 -12.14 -6.51 25.56
CA ILE A 239 -10.85 -6.13 24.96
C ILE A 239 -10.63 -4.61 25.00
N GLU A 240 -11.65 -3.82 24.70
CA GLU A 240 -11.59 -2.35 24.65
C GLU A 240 -11.30 -1.74 26.03
N LYS A 241 -11.83 -2.33 27.11
CA LYS A 241 -11.56 -1.94 28.53
C LYS A 241 -10.09 -2.09 28.95
N PHE A 242 -9.30 -2.86 28.21
CA PHE A 242 -7.86 -3.01 28.43
C PHE A 242 -7.02 -2.35 27.36
N SER A 243 -7.60 -1.58 26.43
CA SER A 243 -6.88 -0.95 25.32
C SER A 243 -6.68 0.55 25.53
N ASN A 244 -6.54 0.98 26.78
CA ASN A 244 -6.61 2.40 27.16
C ASN A 244 -5.45 3.21 26.58
N ARG A 245 -4.24 2.64 26.52
CA ARG A 245 -3.10 3.35 25.87
C ARG A 245 -3.37 3.63 24.40
N THR A 246 -4.00 2.69 23.69
CA THR A 246 -4.42 2.90 22.30
C THR A 246 -5.47 4.02 22.24
N VAL A 247 -6.45 4.02 23.13
CA VAL A 247 -7.48 5.06 23.21
C VAL A 247 -6.88 6.44 23.48
N GLU A 248 -5.92 6.55 24.40
CA GLU A 248 -5.21 7.78 24.73
C GLU A 248 -4.41 8.30 23.53
N ILE A 249 -3.64 7.42 22.86
CA ILE A 249 -2.91 7.77 21.64
C ILE A 249 -3.89 8.22 20.55
N GLU A 250 -5.00 7.52 20.36
CA GLU A 250 -6.01 7.90 19.36
C GLU A 250 -6.70 9.24 19.69
N LYS A 251 -6.99 9.52 20.97
CA LYS A 251 -7.52 10.81 21.42
C LYS A 251 -6.52 11.94 21.18
N LEU A 252 -5.26 11.75 21.59
CA LEU A 252 -4.18 12.72 21.39
C LEU A 252 -3.90 12.92 19.90
N ALA A 253 -3.85 11.83 19.14
CA ALA A 253 -3.66 11.87 17.70
C ALA A 253 -4.82 12.63 17.04
N LYS A 254 -6.07 12.39 17.44
CA LYS A 254 -7.22 13.17 16.96
C LYS A 254 -7.09 14.66 17.29
N LYS A 255 -6.68 15.02 18.50
CA LYS A 255 -6.45 16.43 18.92
C LYS A 255 -5.35 17.10 18.10
N LEU A 256 -4.28 16.36 17.80
CA LEU A 256 -3.13 16.84 17.04
C LEU A 256 -3.29 16.69 15.52
N GLY A 257 -4.47 16.26 15.04
CA GLY A 257 -4.65 15.94 13.63
C GLY A 257 -3.68 14.84 13.13
N LEU A 258 -3.23 13.92 13.96
CA LEU A 258 -2.35 12.84 13.54
C LEU A 258 -3.19 11.63 13.12
N THR A 259 -3.11 11.26 11.84
CA THR A 259 -3.85 10.10 11.31
C THR A 259 -2.97 8.94 10.85
N ASP A 260 -1.66 9.12 10.86
CA ASP A 260 -0.68 8.15 10.39
C ASP A 260 -0.18 7.21 11.47
N ALA A 261 -0.01 5.94 11.12
CA ALA A 261 0.39 4.89 12.06
C ALA A 261 1.82 5.09 12.58
N LYS A 262 2.75 5.59 11.75
CA LYS A 262 4.14 5.84 12.16
C LYS A 262 4.20 7.03 13.12
N LYS A 263 3.57 8.17 12.79
CA LYS A 263 3.46 9.34 13.67
C LYS A 263 2.64 9.07 14.92
N LYS A 264 1.60 8.25 14.86
CA LYS A 264 0.90 7.75 16.07
C LYS A 264 1.82 6.89 16.93
N GLY A 265 2.69 6.09 16.30
CA GLY A 265 3.75 5.37 16.98
C GLY A 265 4.77 6.30 17.65
N GLU A 266 5.22 7.34 16.95
CA GLU A 266 6.13 8.38 17.46
C GLU A 266 5.49 9.21 18.57
N LEU A 267 4.24 9.63 18.39
CA LEU A 267 3.43 10.27 19.43
C LEU A 267 3.32 9.35 20.65
N GLY A 268 2.98 8.08 20.42
CA GLY A 268 2.93 7.05 21.44
C GLY A 268 4.26 6.87 22.17
N ALA A 269 5.40 7.10 21.48
CA ALA A 269 6.73 7.06 22.08
C ALA A 269 7.08 8.35 22.85
N LYS A 270 6.65 9.53 22.37
CA LYS A 270 6.89 10.83 23.03
C LYS A 270 6.01 11.03 24.27
N THR A 271 4.75 10.63 24.22
CA THR A 271 3.78 10.82 25.31
C THR A 271 3.74 9.64 26.28
N ARG A 272 4.68 8.69 26.17
CA ARG A 272 4.73 7.54 27.08
C ARG A 272 5.13 8.00 28.48
N LEU A 273 4.38 7.57 29.49
CA LEU A 273 4.84 7.66 30.87
C LEU A 273 5.99 6.68 31.12
N HIS A 274 6.93 7.09 31.96
CA HIS A 274 7.99 6.21 32.41
C HIS A 274 7.41 5.08 33.26
N LYS A 275 7.97 3.86 33.18
CA LYS A 275 7.44 2.70 33.95
C LYS A 275 7.46 2.97 35.47
N SER A 276 8.38 3.80 35.95
CA SER A 276 8.44 4.24 37.36
C SER A 276 7.27 5.12 37.81
N LYS A 277 6.34 5.49 36.91
CA LYS A 277 5.10 6.19 37.28
C LYS A 277 3.98 5.24 37.70
N LEU A 278 4.14 3.92 37.54
CA LEU A 278 3.25 2.96 38.19
C LEU A 278 3.28 3.17 39.71
N ASP A 279 2.11 3.17 40.33
CA ASP A 279 2.01 3.34 41.78
C ASP A 279 2.64 2.13 42.48
N ALA A 280 3.59 2.39 43.40
CA ALA A 280 4.24 1.34 44.18
C ALA A 280 3.19 0.59 45.03
N GLY A 281 3.19 -0.75 44.98
CA GLY A 281 2.18 -1.57 45.64
C GLY A 281 0.81 -1.66 44.94
N ALA A 282 0.63 -1.12 43.73
CA ALA A 282 -0.63 -1.27 42.98
C ALA A 282 -0.89 -2.74 42.58
N ASP A 283 -1.96 -3.33 43.13
CA ASP A 283 -2.45 -4.63 42.67
C ASP A 283 -3.15 -4.49 41.31
N LEU A 284 -2.35 -4.60 40.24
CA LEU A 284 -2.86 -4.57 38.87
C LEU A 284 -3.91 -5.65 38.62
N LYS A 285 -3.87 -6.79 39.30
CA LYS A 285 -4.91 -7.84 39.17
C LYS A 285 -6.25 -7.31 39.64
N LYS A 286 -6.27 -6.68 40.83
CA LYS A 286 -7.48 -6.10 41.41
C LYS A 286 -8.07 -5.01 40.52
N ILE A 287 -7.22 -4.14 39.96
CA ILE A 287 -7.62 -3.11 38.99
C ILE A 287 -8.18 -3.74 37.71
N TRP A 288 -7.56 -4.80 37.19
CA TRP A 288 -8.06 -5.44 35.98
C TRP A 288 -9.39 -6.16 36.20
N LEU A 289 -9.57 -6.80 37.36
CA LEU A 289 -10.80 -7.46 37.74
C LEU A 289 -11.96 -6.46 37.91
N SER A 290 -11.71 -5.27 38.49
CA SER A 290 -12.75 -4.26 38.73
C SER A 290 -13.37 -3.70 37.43
N ARG A 291 -12.67 -3.77 36.30
CA ARG A 291 -13.16 -3.31 34.99
C ARG A 291 -14.19 -4.26 34.35
N LEU A 292 -14.23 -5.51 34.78
CA LEU A 292 -15.01 -6.57 34.14
C LEU A 292 -16.35 -6.80 34.84
N THR A 293 -17.38 -7.06 34.05
CA THR A 293 -18.63 -7.63 34.58
C THR A 293 -18.43 -9.10 34.98
N PRO A 294 -19.23 -9.67 35.90
CA PRO A 294 -19.14 -11.09 36.25
C PRO A 294 -19.22 -12.02 35.03
N LYS A 295 -20.09 -11.69 34.07
CA LYS A 295 -20.25 -12.44 32.82
C LYS A 295 -19.01 -12.39 31.92
N GLU A 296 -18.36 -11.24 31.80
CA GLU A 296 -17.12 -11.13 31.03
C GLU A 296 -15.97 -11.88 31.69
N LEU A 297 -15.87 -11.82 33.02
CA LEU A 297 -14.86 -12.54 33.79
C LEU A 297 -15.04 -14.06 33.69
N ASP A 298 -16.27 -14.55 33.83
CA ASP A 298 -16.59 -15.97 33.65
C ASP A 298 -16.26 -16.45 32.24
N ALA A 299 -16.59 -15.67 31.21
CA ALA A 299 -16.26 -16.00 29.83
C ALA A 299 -14.74 -16.10 29.58
N ILE A 300 -13.95 -15.26 30.24
CA ILE A 300 -12.47 -15.29 30.18
C ILE A 300 -11.92 -16.52 30.92
N ARG A 301 -12.41 -16.80 32.12
CA ARG A 301 -11.96 -17.96 32.94
C ARG A 301 -12.29 -19.29 32.29
N THR A 302 -13.44 -19.39 31.63
CA THR A 302 -13.92 -20.60 30.95
C THR A 302 -13.56 -20.64 29.46
N ALA A 303 -12.60 -19.83 29.01
CA ALA A 303 -12.21 -19.77 27.60
C ALA A 303 -11.43 -21.02 27.14
N LYS A 304 -10.67 -21.66 28.05
CA LYS A 304 -9.91 -22.90 27.80
C LYS A 304 -10.84 -24.12 27.92
N GLY A 305 -10.70 -25.12 27.06
CA GLY A 305 -11.45 -26.39 27.12
C GLY A 305 -12.72 -26.43 26.26
N LYS A 306 -13.10 -25.32 25.62
CA LYS A 306 -14.15 -25.30 24.60
C LYS A 306 -13.53 -25.78 23.28
N VAL A 307 -13.42 -27.08 23.03
CA VAL A 307 -12.87 -27.59 21.75
C VAL A 307 -14.00 -27.83 20.76
N ALA A 308 -14.05 -27.02 19.72
CA ALA A 308 -14.78 -27.31 18.49
C ALA A 308 -13.92 -26.79 17.35
N GLN A 309 -13.63 -27.63 16.35
CA GLN A 309 -12.96 -27.14 15.16
C GLN A 309 -13.84 -26.07 14.50
N PRO A 310 -13.25 -24.97 13.98
CA PRO A 310 -14.03 -24.01 13.21
C PRO A 310 -14.70 -24.76 12.04
N PRO A 311 -15.99 -24.52 11.75
CA PRO A 311 -16.63 -25.15 10.61
C PRO A 311 -15.89 -24.74 9.32
N ASN A 312 -15.42 -25.75 8.57
CA ASN A 312 -14.73 -25.60 7.28
C ASN A 312 -13.50 -24.66 7.31
N PRO A 313 -12.39 -25.05 7.97
CA PRO A 313 -11.16 -24.26 7.93
C PRO A 313 -10.66 -24.12 6.49
N ILE A 314 -10.05 -22.97 6.17
CA ILE A 314 -9.47 -22.77 4.85
C ILE A 314 -8.33 -23.78 4.62
N THR A 315 -8.35 -24.47 3.48
CA THR A 315 -7.29 -25.41 3.10
C THR A 315 -6.04 -24.66 2.62
N PRO A 316 -4.84 -25.27 2.62
CA PRO A 316 -3.65 -24.66 2.01
C PRO A 316 -3.93 -24.19 0.57
N LYS A 317 -4.59 -25.04 -0.23
CA LYS A 317 -5.01 -24.74 -1.60
C LYS A 317 -5.87 -23.48 -1.65
N GLY A 318 -6.94 -23.42 -0.86
CA GLY A 318 -7.85 -22.27 -0.82
C GLY A 318 -7.18 -20.99 -0.35
N ALA A 319 -6.22 -21.08 0.59
CA ALA A 319 -5.45 -19.94 1.06
C ALA A 319 -4.50 -19.39 -0.02
N ILE A 320 -3.81 -20.26 -0.75
CA ILE A 320 -2.94 -19.87 -1.87
C ILE A 320 -3.76 -19.30 -3.02
N ASP A 321 -4.88 -19.93 -3.41
CA ASP A 321 -5.75 -19.44 -4.49
C ASP A 321 -6.28 -18.03 -4.20
N ARG A 322 -6.84 -17.81 -3.00
CA ARG A 322 -7.30 -16.46 -2.58
C ARG A 322 -6.15 -15.45 -2.49
N SER A 323 -4.96 -15.90 -2.12
CA SER A 323 -3.79 -15.01 -2.04
C SER A 323 -3.23 -14.64 -3.41
N LEU A 324 -3.26 -15.55 -4.38
CA LEU A 324 -2.94 -15.25 -5.78
C LEU A 324 -3.95 -14.26 -6.35
N GLU A 325 -5.26 -14.51 -6.18
CA GLU A 325 -6.31 -13.58 -6.60
C GLU A 325 -6.12 -12.20 -5.98
N HIS A 326 -5.88 -12.11 -4.67
CA HIS A 326 -5.67 -10.85 -3.97
C HIS A 326 -4.41 -10.10 -4.44
N CYS A 327 -3.26 -10.78 -4.44
CA CYS A 327 -1.97 -10.16 -4.65
C CYS A 327 -1.74 -9.76 -6.12
N LEU A 328 -2.26 -10.55 -7.06
CA LEU A 328 -2.07 -10.37 -8.50
C LEU A 328 -3.25 -9.66 -9.19
N GLU A 329 -4.29 -9.23 -8.46
CA GLU A 329 -5.33 -8.33 -9.00
C GLU A 329 -4.71 -7.01 -9.48
N ARG A 330 -3.72 -6.50 -8.74
CA ARG A 330 -3.12 -5.16 -8.95
C ARG A 330 -1.64 -5.20 -9.31
N ASN A 331 -1.02 -6.37 -9.34
CA ASN A 331 0.41 -6.54 -9.62
C ASN A 331 0.63 -7.68 -10.62
N SER A 332 1.50 -7.49 -11.61
CA SER A 332 1.93 -8.60 -12.49
C SER A 332 2.81 -9.61 -11.75
N ALA A 333 3.59 -9.14 -10.78
CA ALA A 333 4.48 -9.95 -9.98
C ALA A 333 4.54 -9.40 -8.54
N ILE A 334 4.80 -10.27 -7.57
CA ILE A 334 4.88 -9.88 -6.15
C ILE A 334 5.99 -10.66 -5.43
N PRO A 335 6.64 -10.10 -4.38
CA PRO A 335 7.52 -10.89 -3.53
C PRO A 335 6.78 -12.10 -2.94
N ALA A 336 7.34 -13.30 -3.09
CA ALA A 336 6.70 -14.55 -2.69
C ALA A 336 6.27 -14.56 -1.22
N LYS A 337 7.06 -13.92 -0.34
CA LYS A 337 6.76 -13.79 1.08
C LYS A 337 5.54 -12.93 1.39
N LYS A 338 5.21 -11.93 0.56
CA LYS A 338 3.97 -11.14 0.74
C LYS A 338 2.74 -11.99 0.46
N LEU A 339 2.80 -12.86 -0.55
CA LEU A 339 1.74 -13.82 -0.83
C LEU A 339 1.58 -14.83 0.32
N LEU A 340 2.68 -15.40 0.81
CA LEU A 340 2.67 -16.33 1.93
C LEU A 340 2.15 -15.68 3.23
N ALA A 341 2.47 -14.41 3.48
CA ALA A 341 1.95 -13.66 4.61
C ALA A 341 0.42 -13.59 4.57
N HIS A 342 -0.15 -13.25 3.42
CA HIS A 342 -1.61 -13.21 3.23
C HIS A 342 -2.24 -14.60 3.40
N ALA A 343 -1.63 -15.65 2.83
CA ALA A 343 -2.12 -17.02 2.96
C ALA A 343 -2.15 -17.49 4.43
N LEU A 344 -1.13 -17.14 5.21
CA LEU A 344 -1.10 -17.40 6.65
C LEU A 344 -2.18 -16.62 7.40
N THR A 345 -2.39 -15.34 7.08
CA THR A 345 -3.46 -14.54 7.69
C THR A 345 -4.85 -15.14 7.47
N LEU A 346 -5.10 -15.71 6.28
CA LEU A 346 -6.34 -16.42 5.98
C LEU A 346 -6.53 -17.68 6.84
N GLY A 347 -5.41 -18.33 7.18
CA GLY A 347 -5.36 -19.63 7.86
C GLY A 347 -4.90 -19.60 9.31
N TYR A 348 -4.89 -18.45 10.00
CA TYR A 348 -4.55 -18.44 11.43
C TYR A 348 -5.39 -19.45 12.21
N GLY A 349 -4.72 -20.26 13.03
CA GLY A 349 -5.29 -21.40 13.77
C GLY A 349 -5.40 -22.72 12.97
N ALA A 350 -5.32 -22.68 11.64
CA ALA A 350 -5.50 -23.87 10.79
C ALA A 350 -4.26 -24.25 9.95
N LEU A 351 -3.48 -23.26 9.53
CA LEU A 351 -2.37 -23.43 8.60
C LEU A 351 -1.03 -23.03 9.23
N THR A 352 -0.01 -23.82 8.91
CA THR A 352 1.40 -23.58 9.29
C THR A 352 2.20 -22.97 8.13
N PRO A 353 3.33 -22.29 8.40
CA PRO A 353 4.23 -21.77 7.36
C PRO A 353 4.79 -22.84 6.43
N LYS A 354 4.88 -24.10 6.89
CA LYS A 354 5.30 -25.22 6.05
C LYS A 354 4.20 -25.57 5.03
N GLN A 355 2.97 -25.79 5.48
CA GLN A 355 1.85 -26.17 4.61
C GLN A 355 1.61 -25.17 3.47
N VAL A 356 1.60 -23.86 3.74
CA VAL A 356 1.41 -22.86 2.69
C VAL A 356 2.59 -22.76 1.73
N ARG A 357 3.84 -22.99 2.21
CA ARG A 357 5.03 -23.01 1.34
C ARG A 357 5.04 -24.23 0.44
N ASP A 358 4.69 -25.40 0.98
CA ASP A 358 4.67 -26.66 0.24
C ASP A 358 3.57 -26.63 -0.83
N GLU A 359 2.37 -26.13 -0.47
CA GLU A 359 1.29 -25.90 -1.44
C GLU A 359 1.70 -24.90 -2.52
N LEU A 360 2.36 -23.78 -2.17
CA LEU A 360 2.80 -22.82 -3.18
C LEU A 360 3.86 -23.42 -4.11
N LYS A 361 4.79 -24.22 -3.57
CA LYS A 361 5.86 -24.89 -4.33
C LYS A 361 5.34 -25.99 -5.26
N SER A 362 4.22 -26.64 -4.93
CA SER A 362 3.63 -27.70 -5.77
C SER A 362 2.96 -27.18 -7.04
N ARG A 363 2.74 -25.87 -7.14
CA ARG A 363 2.05 -25.23 -8.27
C ARG A 363 2.95 -25.08 -9.50
N SER A 364 2.69 -25.88 -10.54
CA SER A 364 3.39 -25.81 -11.82
C SER A 364 3.07 -24.55 -12.65
N ASN A 365 2.03 -23.80 -12.30
CA ASN A 365 1.64 -22.56 -12.97
C ASN A 365 2.29 -21.31 -12.37
N ILE A 366 3.12 -21.44 -11.32
CA ILE A 366 3.83 -20.32 -10.70
C ILE A 366 5.27 -20.26 -11.20
N LEU A 367 5.70 -19.07 -11.58
CA LEU A 367 7.07 -18.78 -12.00
C LEU A 367 7.76 -17.92 -10.94
N TYR A 368 9.08 -18.06 -10.84
CA TYR A 368 9.90 -17.37 -9.84
C TYR A 368 11.19 -16.85 -10.44
N ALA A 369 11.55 -15.63 -10.08
CA ALA A 369 12.86 -15.04 -10.35
C ALA A 369 13.31 -14.18 -9.16
N LYS A 370 14.62 -13.94 -9.07
CA LYS A 370 15.17 -12.95 -8.14
C LYS A 370 15.10 -11.57 -8.81
N ASP A 371 14.68 -10.56 -8.05
CA ASP A 371 14.87 -9.16 -8.39
C ASP A 371 15.49 -8.48 -7.17
N GLY A 372 16.74 -8.02 -7.35
CA GLY A 372 17.66 -7.76 -6.25
C GLY A 372 17.75 -8.95 -5.28
N TYR A 373 17.49 -8.70 -4.01
CA TYR A 373 17.53 -9.70 -2.92
C TYR A 373 16.18 -10.40 -2.67
N LEU A 374 15.10 -10.01 -3.35
CA LEU A 374 13.79 -10.61 -3.17
C LEU A 374 13.51 -11.66 -4.23
N THR A 375 12.90 -12.77 -3.81
CA THR A 375 12.28 -13.72 -4.75
C THR A 375 10.87 -13.24 -5.07
N TYR A 376 10.64 -12.90 -6.32
CA TYR A 376 9.33 -12.57 -6.86
C TYR A 376 8.67 -13.79 -7.48
N LEU A 377 7.35 -13.76 -7.55
CA LEU A 377 6.55 -14.72 -8.28
C LEU A 377 5.54 -14.06 -9.21
N THR A 378 5.15 -14.79 -10.26
CA THR A 378 4.02 -14.49 -11.14
C THR A 378 3.34 -15.81 -11.55
N THR A 379 2.25 -15.75 -12.32
CA THR A 379 1.62 -16.95 -12.88
C THR A 379 1.79 -17.03 -14.40
N LYS A 380 1.75 -18.25 -14.95
CA LYS A 380 1.75 -18.49 -16.41
C LYS A 380 0.58 -17.80 -17.10
N GLU A 381 -0.56 -17.65 -16.43
CA GLU A 381 -1.72 -16.94 -16.99
C GLU A 381 -1.45 -15.44 -17.16
N MET A 382 -0.73 -14.82 -16.22
CA MET A 382 -0.36 -13.40 -16.34
C MET A 382 0.69 -13.20 -17.45
N VAL A 383 1.67 -14.10 -17.56
CA VAL A 383 2.64 -14.10 -18.67
C VAL A 383 1.92 -14.21 -20.02
N ARG A 384 1.02 -15.20 -20.18
CA ARG A 384 0.20 -15.32 -21.40
C ARG A 384 -0.64 -14.08 -21.68
N ALA A 385 -1.11 -13.38 -20.65
CA ALA A 385 -1.85 -12.13 -20.86
C ALA A 385 -0.94 -10.99 -21.35
N GLU A 386 0.29 -10.87 -20.83
CA GLU A 386 1.30 -9.94 -21.35
C GLU A 386 1.73 -10.30 -22.78
N ASP A 387 2.01 -11.58 -23.05
CA ASP A 387 2.42 -12.07 -24.37
C ASP A 387 1.34 -11.86 -25.42
N ARG A 388 0.10 -12.25 -25.17
CA ARG A 388 -1.01 -12.05 -26.14
C ARG A 388 -1.19 -10.60 -26.53
N MET A 389 -1.02 -9.67 -25.59
CA MET A 389 -1.11 -8.23 -25.85
C MET A 389 0.04 -7.79 -26.77
N ILE A 390 1.26 -8.24 -26.49
CA ILE A 390 2.46 -7.95 -27.29
C ILE A 390 2.33 -8.55 -28.69
N GLU A 391 1.93 -9.81 -28.80
CA GLU A 391 1.73 -10.57 -30.04
C GLU A 391 0.65 -9.92 -30.91
N PHE A 392 -0.48 -9.48 -30.33
CA PHE A 392 -1.52 -8.77 -31.07
C PHE A 392 -0.97 -7.52 -31.76
N ALA A 393 -0.20 -6.72 -31.01
CA ALA A 393 0.35 -5.48 -31.52
C ALA A 393 1.48 -5.75 -32.54
N ALA A 394 2.34 -6.73 -32.28
CA ALA A 394 3.44 -7.12 -33.17
C ALA A 394 2.93 -7.73 -34.48
N GLY A 395 1.96 -8.64 -34.43
CA GLY A 395 1.32 -9.25 -35.60
C GLY A 395 0.42 -8.28 -36.38
N GLY A 396 0.04 -7.15 -35.79
CA GLY A 396 -0.70 -6.08 -36.45
C GLY A 396 0.13 -5.17 -37.35
N LYS A 397 1.46 -5.33 -37.39
CA LYS A 397 2.36 -4.47 -38.18
C LYS A 397 2.19 -4.66 -39.67
N ASN A 398 2.18 -3.56 -40.42
CA ASN A 398 1.99 -3.56 -41.87
C ASN A 398 0.72 -4.31 -42.35
N THR A 399 -0.33 -4.39 -41.53
CA THR A 399 -1.55 -5.15 -41.87
C THR A 399 -2.73 -4.27 -42.28
N VAL A 400 -2.61 -2.95 -42.20
CA VAL A 400 -3.68 -2.01 -42.57
C VAL A 400 -3.16 -0.92 -43.50
N ARG A 401 -4.06 -0.32 -44.28
CA ARG A 401 -3.72 0.85 -45.10
C ARG A 401 -3.47 2.07 -44.19
N PRO A 402 -2.63 3.03 -44.62
CA PRO A 402 -2.51 4.32 -43.95
C PRO A 402 -3.85 5.04 -43.81
N ILE A 403 -3.99 5.89 -42.78
CA ILE A 403 -5.23 6.64 -42.50
C ILE A 403 -5.42 7.73 -43.56
N HIS A 404 -4.42 8.60 -43.70
CA HIS A 404 -4.46 9.70 -44.68
C HIS A 404 -3.05 10.19 -45.03
N PRO A 405 -2.32 9.54 -45.95
CA PRO A 405 -0.93 9.89 -46.26
C PRO A 405 -0.71 11.31 -46.79
N ALA A 406 -1.61 11.76 -47.66
CA ALA A 406 -1.54 13.08 -48.29
C ALA A 406 -2.16 14.20 -47.43
N TYR A 407 -2.35 13.97 -46.12
CA TYR A 407 -3.00 14.96 -45.26
C TYR A 407 -2.10 16.17 -45.06
N GLN A 408 -2.63 17.36 -45.32
CA GLN A 408 -1.99 18.62 -44.98
C GLN A 408 -2.48 19.07 -43.60
N ILE A 409 -1.53 19.26 -42.69
CA ILE A 409 -1.81 19.70 -41.33
C ILE A 409 -2.36 21.13 -41.36
N GLN A 410 -3.56 21.30 -40.82
CA GLN A 410 -4.30 22.57 -40.84
C GLN A 410 -3.81 23.53 -39.76
N ARG A 411 -3.32 22.99 -38.63
CA ARG A 411 -2.86 23.80 -37.49
C ARG A 411 -1.42 24.30 -37.68
N GLY A 412 -1.29 25.54 -38.16
CA GLY A 412 -0.01 26.22 -38.41
C GLY A 412 0.89 26.43 -37.18
N PHE A 413 0.32 26.42 -35.96
CA PHE A 413 1.07 26.61 -34.71
C PHE A 413 1.78 25.35 -34.19
N LEU A 414 1.54 24.17 -34.78
CA LEU A 414 2.16 22.93 -34.34
C LEU A 414 3.66 22.93 -34.66
N ASN A 415 4.49 22.51 -33.71
CA ASN A 415 5.94 22.45 -33.92
C ASN A 415 6.36 21.26 -34.81
N ALA A 416 7.64 21.21 -35.21
CA ALA A 416 8.14 20.15 -36.08
C ALA A 416 8.01 18.73 -35.48
N GLN A 417 8.18 18.58 -34.16
CA GLN A 417 8.03 17.28 -33.49
C GLN A 417 6.58 16.80 -33.51
N GLN A 418 5.63 17.69 -33.21
CA GLN A 418 4.19 17.45 -33.26
C GLN A 418 3.72 17.06 -34.66
N ARG A 419 4.18 17.80 -35.69
CA ARG A 419 3.87 17.49 -37.10
C ARG A 419 4.39 16.11 -37.52
N ARG A 420 5.65 15.79 -37.18
CA ARG A 420 6.22 14.45 -37.43
C ARG A 420 5.42 13.35 -36.73
N ALA A 421 4.96 13.59 -35.50
CA ALA A 421 4.15 12.63 -34.77
C ALA A 421 2.80 12.37 -35.45
N ILE A 422 2.10 13.42 -35.89
CA ILE A 422 0.83 13.30 -36.65
C ILE A 422 1.07 12.52 -37.94
N HIS A 423 2.05 12.92 -38.76
CA HIS A 423 2.36 12.21 -40.01
C HIS A 423 2.74 10.75 -39.75
N LYS A 424 3.49 10.44 -38.68
CA LYS A 424 3.84 9.06 -38.34
C LYS A 424 2.62 8.21 -38.03
N ILE A 425 1.61 8.76 -37.35
CA ILE A 425 0.35 8.06 -37.08
C ILE A 425 -0.47 7.92 -38.37
N LEU A 426 -0.66 9.00 -39.13
CA LEU A 426 -1.48 8.99 -40.34
C LEU A 426 -0.91 8.10 -41.46
N ASN A 427 0.42 8.02 -41.58
CA ASN A 427 1.12 7.17 -42.55
C ASN A 427 1.35 5.74 -42.08
N SER A 428 1.08 5.42 -40.81
CA SER A 428 1.37 4.10 -40.29
C SER A 428 0.49 3.04 -40.96
N THR A 429 1.09 1.91 -41.28
CA THR A 429 0.45 0.69 -41.79
C THR A 429 0.19 -0.34 -40.69
N ASP A 430 0.46 0.04 -39.43
CA ASP A 430 0.28 -0.83 -38.27
C ASP A 430 -1.13 -0.70 -37.71
N ARG A 431 -1.74 -1.83 -37.35
CA ARG A 431 -3.07 -1.90 -36.73
C ARG A 431 -3.12 -1.24 -35.36
N VAL A 432 -2.01 -1.26 -34.65
CA VAL A 432 -1.83 -0.56 -33.36
C VAL A 432 -0.76 0.51 -33.56
N SER A 433 -1.12 1.77 -33.39
CA SER A 433 -0.19 2.90 -33.42
C SER A 433 -0.16 3.58 -32.06
N VAL A 434 1.00 4.10 -31.64
CA VAL A 434 1.19 4.70 -30.31
C VAL A 434 1.67 6.13 -30.43
N LEU A 435 0.93 7.08 -29.84
CA LEU A 435 1.32 8.45 -29.60
C LEU A 435 1.76 8.58 -28.13
N MET A 436 3.07 8.61 -27.91
CA MET A 436 3.64 8.80 -26.58
C MET A 436 4.08 10.25 -26.43
N GLY A 437 3.69 10.88 -25.33
CA GLY A 437 4.19 12.23 -25.08
C GLY A 437 4.19 12.62 -23.61
N ALA A 438 5.21 13.39 -23.25
CA ALA A 438 5.39 13.92 -21.90
C ALA A 438 4.18 14.75 -21.44
N ALA A 439 4.09 15.03 -20.14
CA ALA A 439 3.12 15.98 -19.61
C ALA A 439 3.28 17.36 -20.28
N GLY A 440 2.17 17.95 -20.73
CA GLY A 440 2.16 19.32 -21.27
C GLY A 440 2.51 19.48 -22.74
N VAL A 441 2.68 18.41 -23.52
CA VAL A 441 3.11 18.46 -24.94
C VAL A 441 1.98 18.73 -25.95
N GLY A 442 0.73 18.92 -25.48
CA GLY A 442 -0.42 19.18 -26.35
C GLY A 442 -1.04 17.94 -27.02
N LYS A 443 -0.93 16.74 -26.41
CA LYS A 443 -1.46 15.47 -26.97
C LYS A 443 -2.89 15.58 -27.47
N SER A 444 -3.81 16.18 -26.70
CA SER A 444 -5.21 16.31 -27.09
C SER A 444 -5.37 17.08 -28.41
N THR A 445 -4.57 18.12 -28.65
CA THR A 445 -4.58 18.85 -29.92
C THR A 445 -4.12 17.99 -31.08
N LEU A 446 -3.09 17.16 -30.89
CA LEU A 446 -2.63 16.20 -31.91
C LEU A 446 -3.69 15.15 -32.22
N LEU A 447 -4.39 14.66 -31.20
CA LEU A 447 -5.47 13.69 -31.36
C LEU A 447 -6.65 14.27 -32.14
N VAL A 448 -6.99 15.54 -31.92
CA VAL A 448 -8.04 16.23 -32.69
C VAL A 448 -7.65 16.37 -34.16
N GLU A 449 -6.40 16.75 -34.46
CA GLU A 449 -5.92 16.81 -35.84
C GLU A 449 -5.98 15.42 -36.51
N ILE A 450 -5.56 14.37 -35.81
CA ILE A 450 -5.63 12.99 -36.32
C ILE A 450 -7.08 12.56 -36.55
N LYS A 451 -8.01 12.95 -35.68
CA LYS A 451 -9.45 12.70 -35.83
C LYS A 451 -9.98 13.36 -37.09
N GLU A 452 -9.74 14.66 -37.26
CA GLU A 452 -10.19 15.42 -38.42
C GLU A 452 -9.60 14.87 -39.73
N ALA A 453 -8.32 14.48 -39.72
CA ALA A 453 -7.68 13.82 -40.87
C ALA A 453 -8.33 12.48 -41.23
N ALA A 454 -8.76 11.69 -40.23
CA ALA A 454 -9.49 10.44 -40.49
C ALA A 454 -10.89 10.70 -41.04
N GLU A 455 -11.60 11.69 -40.50
CA GLU A 455 -12.96 12.06 -40.91
C GLU A 455 -13.01 12.62 -42.34
N GLN A 456 -11.97 13.34 -42.79
CA GLN A 456 -11.83 13.79 -44.18
C GLN A 456 -11.82 12.64 -45.22
N ARG A 457 -11.47 11.42 -44.80
CA ARG A 457 -11.49 10.22 -45.66
C ARG A 457 -12.71 9.32 -45.41
N GLY A 458 -13.73 9.84 -44.74
CA GLY A 458 -14.94 9.09 -44.37
C GLY A 458 -14.72 8.09 -43.22
N GLY A 459 -13.57 8.16 -42.53
CA GLY A 459 -13.31 7.39 -41.33
C GLY A 459 -13.99 7.99 -40.10
N HIS A 460 -14.11 7.21 -39.04
CA HIS A 460 -14.67 7.63 -37.76
C HIS A 460 -13.74 7.25 -36.61
N VAL A 461 -13.74 8.05 -35.54
CA VAL A 461 -12.93 7.81 -34.34
C VAL A 461 -13.81 7.63 -33.12
N VAL A 462 -13.82 6.40 -32.59
CA VAL A 462 -14.43 6.09 -31.30
C VAL A 462 -13.41 6.31 -30.20
N ALA A 463 -13.50 7.44 -29.51
CA ALA A 463 -12.59 7.82 -28.44
C ALA A 463 -13.02 7.26 -27.08
N ILE A 464 -12.08 6.60 -26.38
CA ILE A 464 -12.29 6.01 -25.06
C ILE A 464 -11.16 6.37 -24.10
N ALA A 465 -11.47 6.49 -22.81
CA ALA A 465 -10.47 6.70 -21.76
C ALA A 465 -10.80 5.91 -20.48
N PRO A 466 -9.82 5.63 -19.60
CA PRO A 466 -10.04 4.77 -18.42
C PRO A 466 -10.98 5.37 -17.36
N SER A 467 -11.11 6.69 -17.30
CA SER A 467 -11.93 7.37 -16.30
C SER A 467 -12.95 8.31 -16.96
N SER A 468 -14.08 8.53 -16.28
CA SER A 468 -15.09 9.52 -16.72
C SER A 468 -14.55 10.95 -16.72
N GLY A 469 -13.58 11.26 -15.86
CA GLY A 469 -12.89 12.55 -15.85
C GLY A 469 -12.12 12.76 -17.16
N ALA A 470 -11.33 11.77 -17.58
CA ALA A 470 -10.58 11.85 -18.84
C ALA A 470 -11.51 11.82 -20.07
N SER A 471 -12.48 10.90 -20.14
CA SER A 471 -13.34 10.81 -21.32
C SER A 471 -14.35 11.94 -21.42
N ARG A 472 -15.17 12.14 -20.38
CA ARG A 472 -16.29 13.09 -20.43
C ARG A 472 -15.90 14.50 -20.01
N GLY A 473 -14.89 14.65 -19.16
CA GLY A 473 -14.43 15.94 -18.66
C GLY A 473 -13.24 16.54 -19.41
N VAL A 474 -12.49 15.76 -20.20
CA VAL A 474 -11.38 16.30 -21.00
C VAL A 474 -11.62 16.06 -22.48
N LEU A 475 -11.77 14.81 -22.93
CA LEU A 475 -11.88 14.51 -24.37
C LEU A 475 -13.11 15.17 -25.02
N ARG A 476 -14.27 15.16 -24.36
CA ARG A 476 -15.47 15.84 -24.89
C ARG A 476 -15.29 17.34 -25.08
N GLU A 477 -14.69 18.01 -24.09
CA GLU A 477 -14.39 19.45 -24.17
C GLU A 477 -13.35 19.77 -25.26
N LYS A 478 -12.57 18.77 -25.69
CA LYS A 478 -11.57 18.90 -26.76
C LYS A 478 -12.10 18.52 -28.14
N GLY A 479 -13.39 18.20 -28.31
CA GLY A 479 -13.99 17.90 -29.62
C GLY A 479 -14.25 16.42 -29.90
N PHE A 480 -14.16 15.56 -28.89
CA PHE A 480 -14.60 14.15 -28.98
C PHE A 480 -15.95 13.97 -28.26
N GLU A 481 -17.03 14.52 -28.83
CA GLU A 481 -18.37 14.56 -28.19
C GLU A 481 -18.89 13.17 -27.76
N GLY A 482 -18.61 12.14 -28.57
CA GLY A 482 -18.95 10.74 -28.29
C GLY A 482 -18.05 10.03 -27.28
N ALA A 483 -17.01 10.68 -26.75
CA ALA A 483 -16.03 10.02 -25.89
C ALA A 483 -16.65 9.44 -24.62
N ASP A 484 -16.25 8.22 -24.27
CA ASP A 484 -16.74 7.55 -23.06
C ASP A 484 -15.68 6.65 -22.41
N THR A 485 -16.04 5.97 -21.33
CA THR A 485 -15.11 5.14 -20.58
C THR A 485 -14.84 3.80 -21.27
N VAL A 486 -13.61 3.28 -21.14
CA VAL A 486 -13.26 1.90 -21.58
C VAL A 486 -14.26 0.88 -21.05
N ALA A 487 -14.67 1.00 -19.78
CA ALA A 487 -15.65 0.09 -19.17
C ALA A 487 -17.03 0.12 -19.84
N LYS A 488 -17.46 1.28 -20.37
CA LYS A 488 -18.70 1.38 -21.13
C LYS A 488 -18.53 0.77 -22.51
N PHE A 489 -17.46 1.12 -23.23
CA PHE A 489 -17.16 0.58 -24.56
C PHE A 489 -17.14 -0.95 -24.58
N LEU A 490 -16.52 -1.59 -23.59
CA LEU A 490 -16.46 -3.05 -23.50
C LEU A 490 -17.81 -3.73 -23.23
N ARG A 491 -18.84 -2.98 -22.79
CA ARG A 491 -20.19 -3.50 -22.47
C ARG A 491 -21.26 -3.07 -23.46
N ASP A 492 -21.02 -2.01 -24.23
CA ASP A 492 -22.00 -1.37 -25.10
C ASP A 492 -21.80 -1.83 -26.54
N GLY A 493 -22.66 -2.75 -27.00
CA GLY A 493 -22.58 -3.33 -28.35
C GLY A 493 -22.78 -2.32 -29.47
N GLU A 494 -23.56 -1.27 -29.26
CA GLU A 494 -23.75 -0.21 -30.26
C GLU A 494 -22.49 0.63 -30.41
N MET A 495 -21.84 0.98 -29.29
CA MET A 495 -20.54 1.66 -29.33
C MET A 495 -19.45 0.81 -30.02
N GLN A 496 -19.53 -0.53 -29.89
CA GLN A 496 -18.63 -1.44 -30.60
C GLN A 496 -18.93 -1.50 -32.10
N LYS A 497 -20.21 -1.48 -32.50
CA LYS A 497 -20.62 -1.41 -33.92
C LYS A 497 -20.15 -0.11 -34.57
N GLN A 498 -20.20 1.02 -33.87
CA GLN A 498 -19.66 2.30 -34.35
C GLN A 498 -18.15 2.24 -34.64
N ALA A 499 -17.42 1.34 -33.98
CA ALA A 499 -16.00 1.12 -34.23
C ALA A 499 -15.72 0.17 -35.41
N ALA A 500 -16.74 -0.43 -36.05
CA ALA A 500 -16.54 -1.46 -37.06
C ALA A 500 -15.86 -0.94 -38.34
N GLY A 501 -14.67 -1.45 -38.63
CA GLY A 501 -13.81 -0.96 -39.72
C GLY A 501 -13.20 0.42 -39.48
N GLN A 502 -13.38 1.00 -38.28
CA GLN A 502 -13.02 2.37 -37.93
C GLN A 502 -11.80 2.43 -36.99
N ILE A 503 -11.58 3.57 -36.33
CA ILE A 503 -10.48 3.79 -35.39
C ILE A 503 -11.01 3.83 -33.95
N ILE A 504 -10.40 3.02 -33.08
CA ILE A 504 -10.55 3.12 -31.63
C ILE A 504 -9.36 3.92 -31.08
N LEU A 505 -9.65 5.09 -30.53
CA LEU A 505 -8.65 5.93 -29.86
C LEU A 505 -8.71 5.72 -28.35
N VAL A 506 -7.63 5.22 -27.76
CA VAL A 506 -7.51 5.03 -26.30
C VAL A 506 -6.60 6.10 -25.74
N ASP A 507 -7.16 7.13 -25.11
CA ASP A 507 -6.38 8.17 -24.41
C ASP A 507 -6.08 7.76 -22.97
N GLU A 508 -4.99 8.31 -22.40
CA GLU A 508 -4.45 7.92 -21.10
C GLU A 508 -4.22 6.40 -20.97
N ALA A 509 -3.68 5.78 -22.03
CA ALA A 509 -3.47 4.33 -22.12
C ALA A 509 -2.53 3.76 -21.04
N SER A 510 -1.71 4.60 -20.38
CA SER A 510 -0.89 4.17 -19.23
C SER A 510 -1.74 3.75 -18.02
N LEU A 511 -3.00 4.21 -17.94
CA LEU A 511 -3.95 3.84 -16.89
C LEU A 511 -4.78 2.59 -17.22
N VAL A 512 -4.51 1.91 -18.35
CA VAL A 512 -5.16 0.65 -18.75
C VAL A 512 -4.28 -0.53 -18.35
N GLY A 513 -4.85 -1.50 -17.62
CA GLY A 513 -4.16 -2.74 -17.26
C GLY A 513 -4.10 -3.75 -18.40
N VAL A 514 -3.28 -4.79 -18.27
CA VAL A 514 -3.01 -5.76 -19.36
C VAL A 514 -4.25 -6.54 -19.77
N LYS A 515 -5.11 -6.97 -18.82
CA LYS A 515 -6.32 -7.73 -19.19
C LYS A 515 -7.35 -6.83 -19.87
N THR A 516 -7.56 -5.62 -19.36
CA THR A 516 -8.44 -4.64 -20.01
C THR A 516 -7.94 -4.28 -21.42
N MET A 517 -6.62 -4.11 -21.62
CA MET A 517 -6.05 -3.86 -22.95
C MET A 517 -6.28 -5.03 -23.91
N ASN A 518 -6.09 -6.27 -23.45
CA ASN A 518 -6.44 -7.46 -24.25
C ASN A 518 -7.93 -7.47 -24.63
N SER A 519 -8.84 -7.08 -23.72
CA SER A 519 -10.27 -6.98 -24.06
C SER A 519 -10.55 -5.90 -25.12
N ILE A 520 -9.84 -4.77 -25.09
CA ILE A 520 -9.92 -3.77 -26.16
C ILE A 520 -9.43 -4.36 -27.49
N PHE A 521 -8.30 -5.09 -27.48
CA PHE A 521 -7.73 -5.72 -28.67
C PHE A 521 -8.62 -6.82 -29.25
N ASP A 522 -9.24 -7.64 -28.39
CA ASP A 522 -10.20 -8.66 -28.81
C ASP A 522 -11.44 -8.04 -29.46
N THR A 523 -11.97 -6.96 -28.89
CA THR A 523 -13.09 -6.21 -29.48
C THR A 523 -12.67 -5.58 -30.82
N ALA A 524 -11.50 -4.94 -30.88
CA ALA A 524 -10.97 -4.35 -32.10
C ALA A 524 -10.79 -5.40 -33.21
N ARG A 525 -10.31 -6.61 -32.87
CA ARG A 525 -10.20 -7.73 -33.80
C ARG A 525 -11.58 -8.11 -34.37
N LYS A 526 -12.58 -8.25 -33.50
CA LYS A 526 -13.94 -8.66 -33.90
C LYS A 526 -14.60 -7.68 -34.86
N VAL A 527 -14.39 -6.40 -34.64
CA VAL A 527 -14.99 -5.34 -35.46
C VAL A 527 -14.02 -4.82 -36.54
N ASN A 528 -12.86 -5.46 -36.73
CA ASN A 528 -11.81 -5.05 -37.66
C ASN A 528 -11.39 -3.56 -37.52
N ALA A 529 -11.31 -3.07 -36.29
CA ALA A 529 -10.91 -1.70 -36.00
C ALA A 529 -9.38 -1.56 -35.92
N ARG A 530 -8.91 -0.37 -36.32
CA ARG A 530 -7.56 0.12 -36.03
C ARG A 530 -7.52 0.74 -34.63
N ILE A 531 -6.38 0.67 -33.95
CA ILE A 531 -6.19 1.23 -32.61
C ILE A 531 -5.12 2.31 -32.61
N ILE A 532 -5.42 3.43 -31.96
CA ILE A 532 -4.46 4.47 -31.60
C ILE A 532 -4.40 4.56 -30.08
N LEU A 533 -3.21 4.34 -29.50
CA LEU A 533 -2.97 4.50 -28.07
C LEU A 533 -2.29 5.84 -27.82
N SER A 534 -2.84 6.67 -26.94
CA SER A 534 -2.23 7.91 -26.47
C SER A 534 -1.92 7.81 -24.99
N GLY A 535 -0.74 8.27 -24.56
CA GLY A 535 -0.39 8.26 -23.15
C GLY A 535 1.04 8.68 -22.83
N ASP A 536 1.45 8.39 -21.60
CA ASP A 536 2.79 8.65 -21.08
C ASP A 536 3.18 7.51 -20.13
N ALA A 537 4.12 6.66 -20.55
CA ALA A 537 4.56 5.50 -19.78
C ALA A 537 5.30 5.87 -18.46
N ARG A 538 5.73 7.13 -18.33
CA ARG A 538 6.38 7.66 -17.12
C ARG A 538 5.39 8.21 -16.09
N GLN A 539 4.12 8.37 -16.45
CA GLN A 539 3.05 8.71 -15.48
C GLN A 539 2.53 7.46 -14.77
N HIS A 540 1.51 7.60 -13.92
CA HIS A 540 0.98 6.47 -13.19
C HIS A 540 0.50 5.36 -14.12
N SER A 541 0.74 4.13 -13.67
CA SER A 541 0.20 2.91 -14.26
C SER A 541 -1.19 2.62 -13.71
N SER A 542 -1.94 1.75 -14.39
CA SER A 542 -3.26 1.29 -13.95
C SER A 542 -3.28 0.77 -12.50
N PRO A 543 -4.39 0.93 -11.77
CA PRO A 543 -4.62 0.17 -10.54
C PRO A 543 -4.70 -1.35 -10.78
N GLU A 544 -5.13 -1.77 -11.98
CA GLU A 544 -5.11 -3.17 -12.41
C GLU A 544 -3.67 -3.65 -12.66
N ALA A 545 -3.45 -4.96 -12.64
CA ALA A 545 -2.16 -5.58 -12.95
C ALA A 545 -1.67 -5.27 -14.38
N GLY A 546 -0.35 -5.06 -14.47
CA GLY A 546 0.39 -4.84 -15.72
C GLY A 546 0.45 -3.39 -16.19
N ASP A 547 1.58 -3.01 -16.78
CA ASP A 547 1.83 -1.69 -17.37
C ASP A 547 1.73 -1.81 -18.90
N ALA A 548 0.49 -1.83 -19.41
CA ALA A 548 0.20 -2.21 -20.78
C ALA A 548 0.93 -1.33 -21.81
N LEU A 549 0.85 -0.01 -21.64
CA LEU A 549 1.48 0.94 -22.56
C LEU A 549 3.01 0.79 -22.58
N ARG A 550 3.64 0.63 -21.40
CA ARG A 550 5.09 0.41 -21.30
C ARG A 550 5.52 -0.87 -22.00
N HIS A 551 4.82 -1.98 -21.76
CA HIS A 551 5.16 -3.27 -22.38
C HIS A 551 5.01 -3.23 -23.89
N LEU A 552 3.94 -2.61 -24.39
CA LEU A 552 3.75 -2.41 -25.81
C LEU A 552 4.86 -1.55 -26.43
N SER A 553 5.28 -0.48 -25.74
CA SER A 553 6.36 0.37 -26.24
C SER A 553 7.72 -0.30 -26.25
N GLU A 554 8.03 -1.10 -25.23
CA GLU A 554 9.37 -1.69 -25.05
C GLU A 554 9.53 -3.04 -25.78
N LYS A 555 8.46 -3.83 -25.88
CA LYS A 555 8.54 -5.24 -26.29
C LYS A 555 7.86 -5.55 -27.62
N ALA A 556 6.82 -4.81 -28.01
CA ALA A 556 6.12 -5.07 -29.27
C ALA A 556 6.81 -4.46 -30.51
N SER A 557 7.93 -3.74 -30.33
CA SER A 557 8.71 -3.11 -31.41
C SER A 557 7.85 -2.24 -32.35
N LEU A 558 6.89 -1.49 -31.79
CA LEU A 558 5.94 -0.66 -32.54
C LEU A 558 6.59 0.62 -33.05
N LYS A 559 6.04 1.19 -34.12
CA LYS A 559 6.39 2.54 -34.57
C LYS A 559 5.72 3.57 -33.65
N ILE A 560 6.45 4.03 -32.63
CA ILE A 560 5.94 5.01 -31.64
C ILE A 560 6.20 6.44 -32.13
N ALA A 561 5.16 7.28 -32.12
CA ALA A 561 5.25 8.72 -32.33
C ALA A 561 5.55 9.41 -30.98
N HIS A 562 6.76 9.94 -30.82
CA HIS A 562 7.20 10.62 -29.59
C HIS A 562 7.05 12.13 -29.69
N VAL A 563 6.51 12.74 -28.63
CA VAL A 563 6.46 14.18 -28.44
C VAL A 563 6.94 14.50 -27.03
N ASP A 564 8.12 15.11 -26.94
CA ASP A 564 8.84 15.34 -25.68
C ASP A 564 8.92 16.82 -25.32
N GLU A 565 8.70 17.71 -26.29
CA GLU A 565 8.76 19.15 -26.06
C GLU A 565 7.57 19.61 -25.22
N ASN A 566 7.84 19.85 -23.95
CA ASN A 566 6.87 20.36 -23.00
C ASN A 566 6.54 21.84 -23.29
N LEU A 567 5.25 22.11 -23.52
CA LEU A 567 4.74 23.43 -23.89
C LEU A 567 4.02 24.14 -22.73
N ARG A 568 4.02 23.57 -21.52
CA ARG A 568 3.20 24.02 -20.40
C ARG A 568 3.87 25.12 -19.56
N GLN A 569 5.13 24.92 -19.15
CA GLN A 569 5.86 25.85 -18.27
C GLN A 569 6.68 26.90 -19.04
N ARG A 570 6.11 27.51 -20.08
CA ARG A 570 6.85 28.40 -21.00
C ARG A 570 7.48 29.62 -20.31
N GLY A 571 6.82 30.16 -19.28
CA GLY A 571 7.27 31.36 -18.59
C GLY A 571 8.41 31.17 -17.59
N ASN A 572 8.86 29.92 -17.35
CA ASN A 572 9.93 29.64 -16.38
C ASN A 572 10.87 28.53 -16.91
N PRO A 573 12.01 28.89 -17.50
CA PRO A 573 12.97 27.93 -18.07
C PRO A 573 13.51 26.91 -17.06
N ASP A 574 13.77 27.33 -15.81
CA ASP A 574 14.29 26.44 -14.77
C ASP A 574 13.25 25.41 -14.33
N TYR A 575 11.99 25.84 -14.20
CA TYR A 575 10.89 24.94 -13.89
C TYR A 575 10.65 23.96 -15.04
N LYS A 576 10.66 24.43 -16.29
CA LYS A 576 10.58 23.56 -17.47
C LYS A 576 11.70 22.53 -17.47
N LYS A 577 12.95 22.94 -17.21
CA LYS A 577 14.11 22.05 -17.11
C LYS A 577 13.93 20.98 -16.03
N ALA A 578 13.35 21.33 -14.88
CA ALA A 578 13.06 20.37 -13.83
C ALA A 578 12.06 19.30 -14.30
N ILE A 579 10.96 19.71 -14.94
CA ILE A 579 9.95 18.79 -15.47
C ILE A 579 10.52 17.91 -16.59
N ASP A 580 11.35 18.45 -17.47
CA ASP A 580 12.01 17.70 -18.54
C ASP A 580 12.97 16.62 -17.97
N LEU A 581 13.67 16.92 -16.86
CA LEU A 581 14.48 15.93 -16.14
C LEU A 581 13.61 14.82 -15.52
N LEU A 582 12.50 15.19 -14.87
CA LEU A 582 11.56 14.22 -14.30
C LEU A 582 10.95 13.32 -15.37
N ALA A 583 10.53 13.88 -16.51
CA ALA A 583 9.97 13.15 -17.65
C ALA A 583 10.95 12.12 -18.22
N ARG A 584 12.26 12.40 -18.17
CA ARG A 584 13.32 11.48 -18.60
C ARG A 584 13.70 10.44 -17.53
N GLY A 585 13.01 10.41 -16.39
CA GLY A 585 13.29 9.53 -15.25
C GLY A 585 14.52 9.93 -14.44
N ARG A 586 15.03 11.14 -14.63
CA ARG A 586 16.17 11.69 -13.87
C ARG A 586 15.67 12.32 -12.57
N ALA A 587 14.92 11.54 -11.77
CA ALA A 587 14.13 12.02 -10.63
C ALA A 587 14.94 12.84 -9.63
N ARG A 588 16.12 12.36 -9.24
CA ARG A 588 17.04 13.08 -8.33
C ARG A 588 17.46 14.44 -8.86
N GLN A 589 17.75 14.53 -10.16
CA GLN A 589 18.21 15.78 -10.77
C GLN A 589 17.05 16.74 -10.99
N GLY A 590 15.87 16.24 -11.35
CA GLY A 590 14.65 17.05 -11.40
C GLY A 590 14.29 17.61 -10.02
N PHE A 591 14.38 16.79 -8.96
CA PHE A 591 14.22 17.25 -7.57
C PHE A 591 15.23 18.34 -7.22
N ASN A 592 16.52 18.11 -7.46
CA ASN A 592 17.57 19.11 -7.18
C ASN A 592 17.34 20.42 -7.96
N GLN A 593 16.81 20.36 -9.19
CA GLN A 593 16.49 21.56 -9.96
C GLN A 593 15.31 22.33 -9.35
N LEU A 594 14.25 21.63 -8.89
CA LEU A 594 13.15 22.26 -8.14
C LEU A 594 13.63 22.89 -6.84
N ASP A 595 14.55 22.22 -6.14
CA ASP A 595 15.11 22.72 -4.89
C ASP A 595 15.97 23.98 -5.12
N ARG A 596 16.83 23.97 -6.15
CA ARG A 596 17.65 25.13 -6.56
C ARG A 596 16.82 26.35 -6.93
N MET A 597 15.66 26.18 -7.56
CA MET A 597 14.75 27.29 -7.87
C MET A 597 13.87 27.71 -6.67
N GLY A 598 14.12 27.18 -5.47
CA GLY A 598 13.38 27.53 -4.24
C GLY A 598 11.98 26.94 -4.15
N ALA A 599 11.62 25.98 -5.01
CA ALA A 599 10.29 25.37 -4.98
C ALA A 599 10.13 24.31 -3.88
N VAL A 600 11.23 23.75 -3.36
CA VAL A 600 11.18 22.77 -2.27
C VAL A 600 11.35 23.48 -0.93
N VAL A 601 10.29 23.48 -0.13
CA VAL A 601 10.18 24.13 1.16
C VAL A 601 10.22 23.07 2.26
N GLU A 602 11.27 23.09 3.06
CA GLU A 602 11.38 22.26 4.27
C GLU A 602 10.77 23.00 5.45
N VAL A 603 9.88 22.33 6.17
CA VAL A 603 9.28 22.80 7.42
C VAL A 603 9.15 21.57 8.30
N GLU A 604 9.90 21.47 9.39
CA GLU A 604 9.91 20.27 10.25
C GLU A 604 8.54 20.06 10.92
N GLU A 605 8.02 21.13 11.53
CA GLU A 605 6.79 21.11 12.31
C GLU A 605 5.57 20.85 11.40
N THR A 606 4.69 19.93 11.80
CA THR A 606 3.62 19.42 10.93
C THR A 606 2.47 20.40 10.77
N LYS A 607 2.08 21.09 11.83
CA LYS A 607 1.00 22.09 11.80
C LYS A 607 1.43 23.30 10.97
N GLU A 608 2.60 23.88 11.23
CA GLU A 608 3.18 25.01 10.49
C GLU A 608 3.27 24.70 8.99
N ARG A 609 3.75 23.49 8.63
CA ARG A 609 3.83 23.07 7.23
C ARG A 609 2.47 23.07 6.54
N HIS A 610 1.44 22.53 7.20
CA HIS A 610 0.09 22.49 6.64
C HIS A 610 -0.56 23.88 6.59
N GLU A 611 -0.32 24.73 7.58
CA GLU A 611 -0.75 26.13 7.58
C GLU A 611 -0.12 26.92 6.44
N LYS A 612 1.17 26.71 6.16
CA LYS A 612 1.87 27.34 5.03
C LYS A 612 1.29 26.91 3.68
N ILE A 613 1.00 25.61 3.51
CA ILE A 613 0.31 25.10 2.31
C ILE A 613 -1.08 25.73 2.18
N ALA A 614 -1.83 25.80 3.28
CA ALA A 614 -3.16 26.38 3.31
C ALA A 614 -3.12 27.86 2.93
N GLU A 615 -2.16 28.62 3.46
CA GLU A 615 -1.98 30.03 3.16
C GLU A 615 -1.64 30.27 1.69
N ASP A 616 -0.69 29.52 1.13
CA ASP A 616 -0.30 29.67 -0.26
C ASP A 616 -1.44 29.26 -1.21
N TYR A 617 -2.19 28.22 -0.86
CA TYR A 617 -3.40 27.83 -1.58
C TYR A 617 -4.47 28.93 -1.54
N VAL A 618 -4.80 29.43 -0.34
CA VAL A 618 -5.82 30.48 -0.18
C VAL A 618 -5.43 31.74 -0.93
N ARG A 619 -4.17 32.17 -0.85
CA ARG A 619 -3.64 33.32 -1.58
C ARG A 619 -3.82 33.18 -3.10
N SER A 620 -3.53 31.99 -3.64
CA SER A 620 -3.74 31.72 -5.07
C SER A 620 -5.22 31.80 -5.47
N VAL A 621 -6.11 31.21 -4.66
CA VAL A 621 -7.57 31.28 -4.90
C VAL A 621 -8.10 32.71 -4.70
N GLU A 622 -7.53 33.51 -3.80
CA GLU A 622 -7.89 34.93 -3.59
C GLU A 622 -7.47 35.80 -4.76
N ALA A 623 -6.33 35.51 -5.38
CA ALA A 623 -5.88 36.12 -6.63
C ALA A 623 -6.67 35.65 -7.87
N GLY A 624 -7.75 34.88 -7.71
CA GLY A 624 -8.56 34.35 -8.82
C GLY A 624 -7.84 33.29 -9.67
N ARG A 625 -6.70 32.76 -9.20
CA ARG A 625 -5.89 31.80 -9.94
C ARG A 625 -6.40 30.38 -9.72
N SER A 626 -6.21 29.54 -10.73
CA SER A 626 -6.49 28.10 -10.61
C SER A 626 -5.42 27.42 -9.75
N ALA A 627 -5.82 26.89 -8.60
CA ALA A 627 -4.93 26.25 -7.63
C ALA A 627 -5.27 24.76 -7.41
N LEU A 628 -4.25 23.94 -7.17
CA LEU A 628 -4.43 22.54 -6.80
C LEU A 628 -3.49 22.14 -5.67
N VAL A 629 -4.01 21.46 -4.66
CA VAL A 629 -3.19 20.82 -3.62
C VAL A 629 -3.13 19.33 -3.87
N ILE A 630 -1.92 18.76 -3.92
CA ILE A 630 -1.68 17.34 -4.16
C ILE A 630 -1.00 16.72 -2.94
N SER A 631 -1.54 15.62 -2.43
CA SER A 631 -0.87 14.77 -1.44
C SER A 631 -0.97 13.29 -1.84
N PRO A 632 0.13 12.51 -1.79
CA PRO A 632 0.11 11.09 -2.14
C PRO A 632 -0.86 10.26 -1.29
N THR A 633 -1.07 10.65 -0.03
CA THR A 633 -1.86 9.87 0.92
C THR A 633 -3.12 10.61 1.34
N HIS A 634 -4.22 9.86 1.51
CA HIS A 634 -5.45 10.41 2.07
C HIS A 634 -5.29 10.84 3.54
N ALA A 635 -4.29 10.33 4.26
CA ALA A 635 -4.02 10.69 5.64
C ALA A 635 -3.56 12.14 5.73
N GLU A 636 -2.44 12.48 5.07
CA GLU A 636 -1.91 13.84 5.01
C GLU A 636 -2.87 14.80 4.31
N GLY A 637 -3.51 14.37 3.21
CA GLY A 637 -4.48 15.20 2.51
C GLY A 637 -5.68 15.65 3.36
N ARG A 638 -6.10 14.88 4.38
CA ARG A 638 -7.14 15.31 5.33
C ARG A 638 -6.66 16.46 6.22
N LEU A 639 -5.42 16.39 6.69
CA LEU A 639 -4.85 17.40 7.59
C LEU A 639 -4.68 18.74 6.90
N ILE A 640 -4.23 18.69 5.65
CA ILE A 640 -4.12 19.88 4.82
C ILE A 640 -5.51 20.43 4.46
N THR A 641 -6.49 19.55 4.24
CA THR A 641 -7.88 19.98 4.03
C THR A 641 -8.42 20.72 5.26
N GLU A 642 -8.17 20.21 6.46
CA GLU A 642 -8.56 20.87 7.71
C GLU A 642 -7.90 22.25 7.83
N ALA A 643 -6.59 22.36 7.61
CA ALA A 643 -5.87 23.64 7.63
C ALA A 643 -6.38 24.63 6.57
N ILE A 644 -6.69 24.17 5.35
CA ILE A 644 -7.29 24.99 4.29
C ILE A 644 -8.66 25.51 4.73
N ARG A 645 -9.51 24.65 5.29
CA ARG A 645 -10.85 25.04 5.75
C ARG A 645 -10.77 26.07 6.86
N GLU A 646 -9.91 25.85 7.86
CA GLU A 646 -9.70 26.78 8.96
C GLU A 646 -9.27 28.17 8.46
N LYS A 647 -8.27 28.22 7.56
CA LYS A 647 -7.81 29.47 6.95
C LYS A 647 -8.92 30.13 6.12
N MET A 648 -9.66 29.37 5.32
CA MET A 648 -10.75 29.91 4.49
C MET A 648 -11.92 30.43 5.33
N LYS A 649 -12.23 29.83 6.49
CA LYS A 649 -13.19 30.37 7.46
C LYS A 649 -12.72 31.67 8.07
N GLY A 650 -11.45 31.75 8.48
CA GLY A 650 -10.85 32.99 8.98
C GLY A 650 -10.84 34.13 7.96
N ARG A 651 -10.89 33.80 6.66
CA ARG A 651 -11.03 34.76 5.54
C ARG A 651 -12.47 34.99 5.09
N GLY A 652 -13.47 34.40 5.76
CA GLY A 652 -14.89 34.53 5.40
C GLY A 652 -15.29 33.86 4.08
N ARG A 653 -14.43 33.02 3.49
CA ARG A 653 -14.70 32.29 2.23
C ARG A 653 -15.45 30.97 2.45
N ILE A 654 -15.38 30.44 3.66
CA ILE A 654 -16.22 29.34 4.14
C ILE A 654 -17.05 29.89 5.30
N GLY A 655 -18.34 29.57 5.31
CA GLY A 655 -19.25 29.98 6.38
C GLY A 655 -18.87 29.40 7.74
N GLN A 656 -19.28 30.09 8.80
CA GLN A 656 -19.07 29.62 10.18
C GLN A 656 -20.09 28.55 10.58
N GLU A 657 -21.29 28.59 9.99
CA GLU A 657 -22.33 27.60 10.23
C GLU A 657 -22.01 26.27 9.54
N GLU A 658 -21.93 25.22 10.34
CA GLU A 658 -21.58 23.88 9.90
C GLU A 658 -22.73 22.89 10.07
N ARG A 659 -22.94 22.05 9.06
CA ARG A 659 -23.89 20.93 9.06
C ARG A 659 -23.15 19.61 8.88
N THR A 660 -23.48 18.61 9.68
CA THR A 660 -22.81 17.30 9.63
C THR A 660 -23.62 16.29 8.84
N TYR A 661 -22.97 15.64 7.88
CA TYR A 661 -23.54 14.64 6.99
C TYR A 661 -22.91 13.27 7.21
N THR A 662 -23.71 12.21 7.01
CA THR A 662 -23.19 10.84 6.97
C THR A 662 -22.62 10.56 5.59
N ILE A 663 -21.36 10.11 5.55
CA ILE A 663 -20.68 9.72 4.31
C ILE A 663 -20.27 8.26 4.34
N GLN A 664 -19.92 7.72 3.18
CA GLN A 664 -19.39 6.38 3.02
C GLN A 664 -18.01 6.44 2.37
N ARG A 665 -17.02 5.83 3.04
CA ARG A 665 -15.65 5.71 2.57
C ARG A 665 -15.40 4.32 2.01
N ASN A 666 -15.13 4.24 0.72
CA ASN A 666 -14.84 2.96 0.06
C ASN A 666 -13.58 2.32 0.67
N LEU A 667 -13.69 1.05 1.10
CA LEU A 667 -12.57 0.28 1.68
C LEU A 667 -11.59 -0.22 0.62
N SER A 668 -11.93 -0.10 -0.67
CA SER A 668 -11.10 -0.49 -1.82
C SER A 668 -10.62 -1.94 -1.75
N LEU A 669 -11.48 -2.82 -1.22
CA LEU A 669 -11.21 -4.26 -1.10
C LEU A 669 -11.08 -4.88 -2.49
N THR A 670 -10.10 -5.77 -2.63
CA THR A 670 -9.98 -6.67 -3.79
C THR A 670 -11.15 -7.64 -3.85
N GLU A 671 -11.40 -8.25 -5.02
CA GLU A 671 -12.46 -9.23 -5.19
C GLU A 671 -12.25 -10.45 -4.27
N ALA A 672 -10.99 -10.87 -4.06
CA ALA A 672 -10.64 -11.92 -3.11
C ALA A 672 -10.96 -11.54 -1.66
N GLN A 673 -10.67 -10.30 -1.25
CA GLN A 673 -10.97 -9.84 0.11
C GLN A 673 -12.47 -9.73 0.38
N LYS A 674 -13.28 -9.34 -0.61
CA LYS A 674 -14.74 -9.33 -0.48
C LYS A 674 -15.32 -10.72 -0.20
N LYS A 675 -14.61 -11.80 -0.52
CA LYS A 675 -15.00 -13.18 -0.20
C LYS A 675 -14.65 -13.60 1.24
N ASP A 676 -13.87 -12.82 1.99
CA ASP A 676 -13.49 -13.16 3.37
C ASP A 676 -14.50 -12.58 4.38
N PRO A 677 -15.26 -13.42 5.13
CA PRO A 677 -16.19 -12.94 6.14
C PRO A 677 -15.53 -12.06 7.23
N ALA A 678 -14.22 -12.21 7.47
CA ALA A 678 -13.50 -11.46 8.49
C ALA A 678 -13.42 -9.94 8.22
N VAL A 679 -13.67 -9.49 6.99
CA VAL A 679 -13.64 -8.06 6.64
C VAL A 679 -14.98 -7.34 6.93
N TYR A 680 -16.03 -8.09 7.29
CA TYR A 680 -17.37 -7.55 7.53
C TYR A 680 -17.65 -7.48 9.03
N GLU A 681 -17.56 -6.27 9.58
CA GLU A 681 -17.93 -5.97 10.97
C GLU A 681 -19.27 -5.21 11.01
N PRO A 682 -20.05 -5.31 12.11
CA PRO A 682 -21.23 -4.47 12.29
C PRO A 682 -20.94 -2.98 12.03
N GLY A 683 -21.82 -2.32 11.29
CA GLY A 683 -21.64 -0.92 10.84
C GLY A 683 -20.91 -0.75 9.51
N THR A 684 -20.35 -1.83 8.95
CA THR A 684 -19.86 -1.86 7.56
C THR A 684 -21.03 -1.72 6.60
N VAL A 685 -20.87 -0.94 5.53
CA VAL A 685 -21.92 -0.74 4.52
C VAL A 685 -21.56 -1.49 3.24
N VAL A 686 -22.54 -2.18 2.68
CA VAL A 686 -22.47 -2.85 1.37
C VAL A 686 -23.42 -2.15 0.41
N GLN A 687 -22.92 -1.70 -0.74
CA GLN A 687 -23.73 -1.07 -1.77
C GLN A 687 -23.59 -1.85 -3.08
N PHE A 688 -24.70 -2.36 -3.60
CA PHE A 688 -24.73 -3.04 -4.89
C PHE A 688 -24.67 -2.02 -6.03
N HIS A 689 -23.91 -2.32 -7.09
CA HIS A 689 -23.91 -1.51 -8.31
C HIS A 689 -24.65 -2.21 -9.46
N GLN A 690 -25.18 -3.41 -9.22
CA GLN A 690 -26.08 -4.15 -10.09
C GLN A 690 -27.15 -4.83 -9.25
N ASN A 691 -28.37 -4.95 -9.80
CA ASN A 691 -29.42 -5.72 -9.15
C ASN A 691 -28.99 -7.20 -8.98
N TYR A 692 -29.45 -7.83 -7.92
CA TYR A 692 -29.23 -9.26 -7.68
C TYR A 692 -30.50 -9.90 -7.12
N ARG A 693 -30.74 -11.16 -7.52
CA ARG A 693 -31.91 -11.95 -7.12
C ARG A 693 -32.04 -12.00 -5.59
N GLY A 694 -33.27 -11.97 -5.08
CA GLY A 694 -33.53 -11.97 -3.63
C GLY A 694 -33.59 -10.57 -2.99
N GLY A 695 -33.93 -9.54 -3.76
CA GLY A 695 -34.25 -8.20 -3.23
C GLY A 695 -33.06 -7.23 -3.09
N TYR A 696 -31.93 -7.50 -3.74
CA TYR A 696 -30.76 -6.61 -3.71
C TYR A 696 -30.83 -5.60 -4.85
N VAL A 697 -30.87 -4.31 -4.48
CA VAL A 697 -31.12 -3.21 -5.41
C VAL A 697 -29.84 -2.42 -5.70
N ALA A 698 -29.57 -2.12 -6.97
CA ALA A 698 -28.45 -1.29 -7.38
C ALA A 698 -28.57 0.14 -6.81
N GLY A 699 -27.44 0.68 -6.33
CA GLY A 699 -27.37 1.98 -5.69
C GLY A 699 -27.83 1.99 -4.23
N GLN A 700 -28.47 0.93 -3.74
CA GLN A 700 -28.99 0.88 -2.37
C GLN A 700 -27.90 0.48 -1.37
N PRO A 701 -27.64 1.27 -0.31
CA PRO A 701 -26.78 0.85 0.80
C PRO A 701 -27.52 -0.09 1.77
N TYR A 702 -26.81 -1.13 2.21
CA TYR A 702 -27.21 -2.05 3.27
C TYR A 702 -26.12 -2.07 4.35
N GLU A 703 -26.51 -2.18 5.62
CA GLU A 703 -25.57 -2.23 6.75
C GLU A 703 -25.40 -3.66 7.24
N VAL A 704 -24.16 -4.06 7.53
CA VAL A 704 -23.87 -5.31 8.22
C VAL A 704 -24.39 -5.17 9.66
N VAL A 705 -25.33 -6.04 10.04
CA VAL A 705 -26.00 -5.99 11.34
C VAL A 705 -25.60 -7.12 12.27
N SER A 706 -25.24 -8.29 11.72
CA SER A 706 -24.84 -9.44 12.51
C SER A 706 -24.08 -10.46 11.67
N LYS A 707 -23.32 -11.31 12.36
CA LYS A 707 -22.69 -12.51 11.81
C LYS A 707 -23.26 -13.71 12.56
N SER A 708 -23.75 -14.70 11.83
CA SER A 708 -24.31 -15.91 12.42
C SER A 708 -23.20 -16.85 12.93
N LYS A 709 -23.57 -17.86 13.74
CA LYS A 709 -22.61 -18.85 14.29
C LYS A 709 -21.90 -19.66 13.20
N ASP A 710 -22.55 -19.88 12.05
CA ASP A 710 -21.99 -20.53 10.85
C ASP A 710 -21.21 -19.56 9.95
N GLY A 711 -20.99 -18.32 10.38
CA GLY A 711 -20.15 -17.34 9.69
C GLY A 711 -20.81 -16.58 8.54
N LYS A 712 -22.13 -16.72 8.34
CA LYS A 712 -22.87 -15.93 7.35
C LYS A 712 -23.01 -14.49 7.82
N ILE A 713 -22.77 -13.57 6.90
CA ILE A 713 -22.91 -12.14 7.13
C ILE A 713 -24.36 -11.76 6.82
N HIS A 714 -25.02 -11.07 7.74
CA HIS A 714 -26.36 -10.53 7.53
C HIS A 714 -26.30 -9.02 7.37
N ILE A 715 -26.99 -8.54 6.35
CA ILE A 715 -27.14 -7.14 6.00
C ILE A 715 -28.61 -6.73 6.09
N ALA A 716 -28.88 -5.48 6.45
CA ALA A 716 -30.24 -4.94 6.50
C ALA A 716 -30.24 -3.47 6.10
N LYS A 717 -31.40 -2.97 5.68
CA LYS A 717 -31.66 -1.53 5.72
C LYS A 717 -32.17 -1.15 7.11
N ALA A 718 -32.07 0.12 7.46
CA ALA A 718 -32.60 0.61 8.73
C ALA A 718 -34.11 0.29 8.82
N GLY A 719 -34.52 -0.44 9.86
CA GLY A 719 -35.91 -0.84 10.08
C GLY A 719 -36.43 -1.99 9.19
N GLU A 720 -35.62 -2.55 8.29
CA GLU A 720 -36.06 -3.62 7.38
C GLU A 720 -35.55 -5.03 7.79
N LYS A 721 -36.11 -6.06 7.15
CA LYS A 721 -35.74 -7.47 7.36
C LYS A 721 -34.25 -7.72 7.04
N LYS A 722 -33.62 -8.57 7.87
CA LYS A 722 -32.25 -9.04 7.67
C LYS A 722 -32.16 -9.99 6.46
N LEU A 723 -31.21 -9.75 5.58
CA LEU A 723 -30.89 -10.56 4.40
C LEU A 723 -29.46 -11.14 4.53
N PRO A 724 -29.19 -12.36 4.07
CA PRO A 724 -27.82 -12.88 4.02
C PRO A 724 -27.03 -12.20 2.90
N LEU A 725 -25.82 -11.69 3.16
CA LEU A 725 -24.97 -11.13 2.11
C LEU A 725 -24.56 -12.24 1.11
N PRO A 726 -24.89 -12.12 -0.20
CA PRO A 726 -24.50 -13.13 -1.19
C PRO A 726 -23.00 -13.00 -1.52
N MET A 727 -22.15 -13.64 -0.71
CA MET A 727 -20.68 -13.58 -0.84
C MET A 727 -20.17 -14.00 -2.23
N LEU A 728 -20.89 -14.90 -2.92
CA LEU A 728 -20.56 -15.32 -4.29
C LEU A 728 -20.83 -14.23 -5.35
N ALA A 729 -21.64 -13.23 -5.04
CA ALA A 729 -21.92 -12.07 -5.88
C ALA A 729 -21.01 -10.87 -5.58
N HIS A 730 -19.81 -11.12 -5.02
CA HIS A 730 -18.85 -10.09 -4.60
C HIS A 730 -18.51 -9.04 -5.68
N SER A 731 -18.53 -9.45 -6.96
CA SER A 731 -18.27 -8.58 -8.10
C SER A 731 -19.40 -7.58 -8.40
N ARG A 732 -20.56 -7.70 -7.73
CA ARG A 732 -21.75 -6.84 -7.93
C ARG A 732 -21.92 -5.77 -6.85
N PHE A 733 -21.06 -5.75 -5.83
CA PHE A 733 -21.12 -4.76 -4.76
C PHE A 733 -19.77 -4.20 -4.36
N GLN A 734 -19.81 -3.07 -3.65
CA GLN A 734 -18.66 -2.42 -3.03
C GLN A 734 -18.90 -2.33 -1.52
N VAL A 735 -17.80 -2.28 -0.77
CA VAL A 735 -17.82 -2.27 0.70
C VAL A 735 -17.25 -0.96 1.21
N PHE A 736 -17.97 -0.33 2.13
CA PHE A 736 -17.69 0.99 2.65
C PHE A 736 -17.70 0.99 4.17
N GLN A 737 -16.98 1.95 4.74
CA GLN A 737 -17.09 2.31 6.14
C GLN A 737 -17.86 3.62 6.26
N ARG A 738 -18.82 3.70 7.20
CA ARG A 738 -19.48 4.97 7.51
C ARG A 738 -18.48 5.97 8.10
N GLY A 739 -18.67 7.23 7.73
CA GLY A 739 -17.95 8.36 8.30
C GLY A 739 -18.90 9.55 8.45
N LYS A 740 -18.35 10.63 9.00
CA LYS A 740 -19.03 11.93 9.07
C LYS A 740 -18.24 12.95 8.26
N LEU A 741 -18.94 13.89 7.65
CA LEU A 741 -18.37 15.02 6.94
C LEU A 741 -19.12 16.28 7.34
N THR A 742 -18.40 17.28 7.83
CA THR A 742 -18.98 18.54 8.27
C THR A 742 -18.81 19.57 7.15
N LEU A 743 -19.90 20.17 6.69
CA LEU A 743 -19.91 21.09 5.57
C LEU A 743 -20.45 22.45 6.00
N ALA A 744 -19.89 23.51 5.42
CA ALA A 744 -20.38 24.87 5.46
C ALA A 744 -20.55 25.39 4.03
N GLU A 745 -21.25 26.52 3.87
CA GLU A 745 -21.25 27.24 2.61
C GLU A 745 -19.81 27.61 2.20
N GLY A 746 -19.47 27.50 0.92
CA GLY A 746 -18.13 27.74 0.41
C GLY A 746 -17.21 26.52 0.42
N ASP A 747 -17.59 25.41 1.06
CA ASP A 747 -16.80 24.18 1.01
C ASP A 747 -16.69 23.63 -0.42
N LEU A 748 -15.49 23.19 -0.80
CA LEU A 748 -15.29 22.46 -2.04
C LEU A 748 -15.45 20.97 -1.77
N ILE A 749 -16.41 20.32 -2.42
CA ILE A 749 -16.65 18.88 -2.30
C ILE A 749 -16.25 18.14 -3.58
N ARG A 750 -16.07 16.82 -3.46
CA ARG A 750 -15.82 15.88 -4.54
C ARG A 750 -16.76 14.68 -4.41
N ILE A 751 -17.40 14.33 -5.50
CA ILE A 751 -18.22 13.11 -5.60
C ILE A 751 -17.31 11.87 -5.65
N THR A 752 -17.55 10.88 -4.79
CA THR A 752 -16.71 9.67 -4.65
C THR A 752 -17.31 8.43 -5.32
N HIS A 753 -18.55 8.52 -5.78
CA HIS A 753 -19.22 7.47 -6.55
C HIS A 753 -20.24 8.10 -7.52
N ASN A 754 -20.48 7.46 -8.66
CA ASN A 754 -21.48 7.95 -9.61
C ASN A 754 -22.87 7.99 -8.96
N GLY A 755 -23.67 9.00 -9.30
CA GLY A 755 -25.01 9.18 -8.74
C GLY A 755 -25.84 10.17 -9.53
N LYS A 756 -26.96 10.60 -8.94
CA LYS A 756 -27.82 11.66 -9.47
C LYS A 756 -28.10 12.71 -8.39
N SER A 757 -28.28 13.95 -8.81
CA SER A 757 -28.84 15.00 -7.96
C SER A 757 -30.36 14.80 -7.78
N ILE A 758 -30.98 15.58 -6.90
CA ILE A 758 -32.45 15.55 -6.69
C ILE A 758 -33.19 15.84 -8.01
N GLU A 759 -32.67 16.77 -8.81
CA GLU A 759 -33.22 17.13 -10.12
C GLU A 759 -32.97 16.07 -11.21
N GLY A 760 -32.45 14.89 -10.86
CA GLY A 760 -32.16 13.80 -11.80
C GLY A 760 -30.89 13.99 -12.65
N LYS A 761 -30.14 15.09 -12.47
CA LYS A 761 -28.90 15.36 -13.22
C LYS A 761 -27.80 14.41 -12.79
N ARG A 762 -27.00 13.92 -13.74
CA ARG A 762 -25.90 12.99 -13.46
C ARG A 762 -24.76 13.65 -12.66
N LEU A 763 -24.19 12.87 -11.74
CA LEU A 763 -23.01 13.17 -10.94
C LEU A 763 -21.94 12.13 -11.23
N HIS A 764 -20.71 12.58 -11.46
CA HIS A 764 -19.60 11.70 -11.84
C HIS A 764 -18.58 11.56 -10.71
N ASN A 765 -18.05 10.35 -10.51
CA ASN A 765 -16.93 10.13 -9.61
C ASN A 765 -15.75 11.03 -10.00
N GLY A 766 -15.20 11.75 -9.01
CA GLY A 766 -14.13 12.72 -9.18
C GLY A 766 -14.58 14.14 -9.51
N GLN A 767 -15.87 14.36 -9.81
CA GLN A 767 -16.42 15.69 -10.08
C GLN A 767 -16.33 16.56 -8.80
N ARG A 768 -15.79 17.77 -8.94
CA ARG A 768 -15.69 18.76 -7.85
C ARG A 768 -16.76 19.83 -7.99
N MET A 769 -17.33 20.27 -6.88
CA MET A 769 -18.39 21.27 -6.85
C MET A 769 -18.31 22.10 -5.56
N LEU A 770 -18.60 23.40 -5.66
CA LEU A 770 -18.67 24.30 -4.52
C LEU A 770 -20.05 24.16 -3.85
N VAL A 771 -20.09 24.10 -2.52
CA VAL A 771 -21.31 24.20 -1.73
C VAL A 771 -21.76 25.66 -1.71
N LYS A 772 -22.99 25.91 -2.13
CA LYS A 772 -23.62 27.25 -2.19
C LYS A 772 -24.61 27.50 -1.05
N GLY A 773 -24.71 26.56 -0.12
CA GLY A 773 -25.61 26.63 1.02
C GLY A 773 -26.46 25.38 1.13
N PHE A 774 -27.52 25.49 1.92
CA PHE A 774 -28.37 24.36 2.28
C PHE A 774 -29.85 24.71 2.09
N THR A 775 -30.70 23.71 1.91
CA THR A 775 -32.16 23.89 2.03
C THR A 775 -32.57 23.79 3.50
N ASP A 776 -33.80 24.20 3.80
CA ASP A 776 -34.40 24.07 5.14
C ASP A 776 -34.48 22.59 5.55
N GLU A 777 -34.77 21.71 4.59
CA GLU A 777 -34.75 20.25 4.76
C GLU A 777 -33.34 19.65 4.95
N GLY A 778 -32.29 20.47 4.82
CA GLY A 778 -30.89 20.08 4.99
C GLY A 778 -30.21 19.49 3.75
N HIS A 779 -30.79 19.65 2.57
CA HIS A 779 -30.14 19.27 1.30
C HIS A 779 -28.98 20.22 0.97
N ILE A 780 -27.99 19.72 0.24
CA ILE A 780 -26.77 20.47 -0.08
C ILE A 780 -26.95 21.11 -1.46
N LYS A 781 -27.02 22.45 -1.51
CA LYS A 781 -27.08 23.21 -2.77
C LYS A 781 -25.66 23.35 -3.31
N LEU A 782 -25.46 23.04 -4.59
CA LEU A 782 -24.15 23.14 -5.24
C LEU A 782 -24.14 24.18 -6.36
N ALA A 783 -22.95 24.71 -6.64
CA ALA A 783 -22.73 25.55 -7.82
C ALA A 783 -23.16 24.83 -9.12
N GLY A 784 -23.80 25.55 -10.04
CA GLY A 784 -24.34 24.98 -11.28
C GLY A 784 -25.74 24.37 -11.16
N GLY A 785 -26.49 24.72 -10.10
CA GLY A 785 -27.91 24.40 -9.97
C GLY A 785 -28.19 22.89 -9.83
N LYS A 786 -27.36 22.18 -9.06
CA LYS A 786 -27.58 20.79 -8.65
C LYS A 786 -27.74 20.73 -7.14
N THR A 787 -28.63 19.87 -6.66
CA THR A 787 -28.85 19.67 -5.22
C THR A 787 -28.60 18.22 -4.83
N LEU A 788 -27.77 17.99 -3.81
CA LEU A 788 -27.60 16.66 -3.22
C LEU A 788 -28.60 16.49 -2.09
N GLY A 789 -29.32 15.36 -2.09
CA GLY A 789 -30.16 14.99 -0.96
C GLY A 789 -29.35 14.85 0.33
N LYS A 790 -29.97 15.14 1.47
CA LYS A 790 -29.34 15.08 2.80
C LYS A 790 -28.71 13.72 3.14
N ASN A 791 -29.19 12.65 2.48
CA ASN A 791 -28.72 11.27 2.64
C ASN A 791 -27.70 10.84 1.56
N PHE A 792 -27.29 11.74 0.67
CA PHE A 792 -26.28 11.43 -0.34
C PHE A 792 -24.94 11.19 0.35
N ALA A 793 -24.49 9.93 0.42
CA ALA A 793 -23.32 9.56 1.23
C ALA A 793 -21.99 9.48 0.45
N ASN A 794 -22.04 9.58 -0.88
CA ASN A 794 -20.89 9.37 -1.77
C ASN A 794 -20.16 10.68 -2.10
N LEU A 795 -19.73 11.41 -1.06
CA LEU A 795 -18.97 12.64 -1.17
C LEU A 795 -17.81 12.71 -0.16
N ASN A 796 -16.86 13.61 -0.43
CA ASN A 796 -15.77 13.99 0.47
C ASN A 796 -15.35 15.43 0.15
N TYR A 797 -14.45 16.03 0.93
CA TYR A 797 -13.84 17.31 0.53
C TYR A 797 -13.05 17.19 -0.78
N GLY A 798 -12.98 18.31 -1.50
CA GLY A 798 -12.39 18.45 -2.83
C GLY A 798 -11.16 19.35 -2.90
N HIS A 799 -10.73 19.95 -1.77
CA HIS A 799 -9.57 20.85 -1.69
C HIS A 799 -8.26 20.15 -2.06
N VAL A 800 -8.00 18.97 -1.50
CA VAL A 800 -6.78 18.19 -1.73
C VAL A 800 -7.07 16.95 -2.57
N GLN A 801 -6.19 16.63 -3.50
CA GLN A 801 -6.29 15.45 -4.38
C GLN A 801 -5.06 14.55 -4.28
N THR A 802 -5.23 13.27 -4.60
CA THR A 802 -4.10 12.39 -4.87
C THR A 802 -3.56 12.65 -6.27
N SER A 803 -2.29 12.33 -6.52
CA SER A 803 -1.68 12.48 -7.84
C SER A 803 -2.41 11.69 -8.93
N HIS A 804 -2.91 10.48 -8.61
CA HIS A 804 -3.77 9.70 -9.51
C HIS A 804 -5.04 10.45 -9.91
N ALA A 805 -5.69 11.17 -8.98
CA ALA A 805 -6.90 11.94 -9.27
C ALA A 805 -6.62 13.28 -9.97
N ALA A 806 -5.37 13.75 -9.89
CA ALA A 806 -4.89 14.96 -10.57
C ALA A 806 -4.35 14.67 -11.98
N GLN A 807 -4.08 13.40 -12.33
CA GLN A 807 -3.59 13.03 -13.66
C GLN A 807 -4.58 13.47 -14.76
N GLY A 808 -4.02 13.95 -15.87
CA GLY A 808 -4.77 14.55 -16.97
C GLY A 808 -5.23 16.00 -16.74
N LYS A 809 -5.13 16.54 -15.52
CA LYS A 809 -5.48 17.94 -15.21
C LYS A 809 -4.27 18.86 -15.31
N ASP A 810 -4.53 20.17 -15.35
CA ASP A 810 -3.56 21.23 -15.07
C ASP A 810 -4.22 22.42 -14.36
N CYS A 811 -3.40 23.28 -13.78
CA CYS A 811 -3.78 24.53 -13.12
C CYS A 811 -2.60 25.48 -13.11
N GLN A 812 -2.81 26.74 -12.72
CA GLN A 812 -1.72 27.73 -12.66
C GLN A 812 -0.75 27.41 -11.53
N ASP A 813 -1.27 27.17 -10.32
CA ASP A 813 -0.47 26.93 -9.13
C ASP A 813 -0.72 25.53 -8.55
N VAL A 814 0.35 24.84 -8.18
CA VAL A 814 0.30 23.52 -7.54
C VAL A 814 1.11 23.52 -6.25
N PHE A 815 0.47 23.06 -5.17
CA PHE A 815 1.08 22.88 -3.86
C PHE A 815 1.12 21.39 -3.52
N ILE A 816 2.31 20.83 -3.38
CA ILE A 816 2.55 19.41 -3.22
C ILE A 816 2.99 19.15 -1.79
N ALA A 817 2.25 18.33 -1.04
CA ALA A 817 2.64 17.93 0.29
C ALA A 817 3.20 16.51 0.30
N GLN A 818 4.44 16.37 0.72
CA GLN A 818 5.14 15.09 0.84
C GLN A 818 6.08 15.08 2.04
N SER A 819 5.50 14.85 3.22
CA SER A 819 6.26 14.58 4.44
C SER A 819 6.50 13.08 4.66
N ALA A 820 7.06 12.70 5.82
CA ALA A 820 7.17 11.33 6.29
C ALA A 820 5.85 10.53 6.24
N LEU A 821 4.70 11.24 6.24
CA LEU A 821 3.37 10.65 6.05
C LEU A 821 3.14 10.03 4.67
N SER A 822 3.86 10.54 3.67
CA SER A 822 3.63 10.25 2.27
C SER A 822 4.82 9.58 1.60
N TYR A 823 6.00 9.53 2.24
CA TYR A 823 7.17 8.83 1.69
C TYR A 823 6.86 7.40 1.29
N GLY A 824 6.06 6.63 2.04
CA GLY A 824 5.68 5.27 1.64
C GLY A 824 5.01 5.17 0.25
N ALA A 825 4.35 6.24 -0.20
CA ALA A 825 3.67 6.34 -1.48
C ALA A 825 4.41 7.21 -2.53
N SER A 826 5.48 7.92 -2.13
CA SER A 826 6.30 8.73 -3.04
C SER A 826 7.27 7.87 -3.84
N ASN A 827 7.35 8.13 -5.14
CA ASN A 827 8.30 7.56 -6.09
C ASN A 827 8.46 8.51 -7.29
N ASP A 828 9.34 8.18 -8.22
CA ASP A 828 9.64 9.01 -9.39
C ASP A 828 8.39 9.35 -10.24
N LYS A 829 7.55 8.37 -10.56
CA LYS A 829 6.31 8.54 -11.35
C LYS A 829 5.32 9.44 -10.63
N GLN A 830 5.10 9.19 -9.34
CA GLN A 830 4.17 9.95 -8.52
C GLN A 830 4.62 11.42 -8.38
N PHE A 831 5.92 11.64 -8.15
CA PHE A 831 6.49 12.97 -8.04
C PHE A 831 6.41 13.72 -9.38
N TYR A 832 6.75 13.05 -10.48
CA TYR A 832 6.62 13.59 -11.84
C TYR A 832 5.19 14.01 -12.16
N VAL A 833 4.19 13.14 -11.89
CA VAL A 833 2.79 13.48 -12.11
C VAL A 833 2.41 14.72 -11.32
N SER A 834 2.79 14.80 -10.05
CA SER A 834 2.43 15.92 -9.17
C SER A 834 3.08 17.23 -9.61
N ALA A 835 4.40 17.23 -9.82
CA ALA A 835 5.15 18.41 -10.21
C ALA A 835 4.73 18.92 -11.59
N SER A 836 4.44 18.03 -12.56
CA SER A 836 4.10 18.45 -13.92
C SER A 836 2.72 19.13 -14.08
N ARG A 837 1.87 19.17 -13.04
CA ARG A 837 0.50 19.71 -13.13
C ARG A 837 0.45 21.24 -13.23
N ALA A 838 1.44 21.95 -12.68
CA ALA A 838 1.41 23.41 -12.60
C ALA A 838 1.87 24.05 -13.91
N ARG A 839 1.15 25.08 -14.38
CA ARG A 839 1.54 25.89 -15.53
C ARG A 839 2.55 26.97 -15.15
N GLU A 840 2.42 27.55 -13.96
CA GLU A 840 3.21 28.71 -13.54
C GLU A 840 3.99 28.40 -12.25
N THR A 841 3.32 28.13 -11.14
CA THR A 841 3.98 27.96 -9.83
C THR A 841 3.87 26.54 -9.32
N VAL A 842 4.99 25.96 -8.90
CA VAL A 842 5.01 24.72 -8.11
C VAL A 842 5.70 24.98 -6.77
N ARG A 843 5.14 24.46 -5.68
CA ARG A 843 5.81 24.37 -4.38
C ARG A 843 5.64 22.97 -3.80
N VAL A 844 6.73 22.42 -3.27
CA VAL A 844 6.80 21.10 -2.64
C VAL A 844 7.15 21.29 -1.17
N TYR A 845 6.30 20.80 -0.27
CA TYR A 845 6.45 20.94 1.17
C TYR A 845 6.79 19.60 1.79
N THR A 846 7.82 19.57 2.62
CA THR A 846 8.34 18.35 3.24
C THR A 846 8.86 18.61 4.65
N ASP A 847 8.98 17.56 5.47
CA ASP A 847 9.66 17.62 6.77
C ASP A 847 11.17 17.37 6.67
N ASP A 848 11.64 16.75 5.59
CA ASP A 848 13.06 16.41 5.39
C ASP A 848 13.34 16.26 3.88
N LYS A 849 14.10 17.19 3.31
CA LYS A 849 14.46 17.22 1.88
C LYS A 849 15.22 15.98 1.45
N ASP A 850 16.14 15.48 2.27
CA ASP A 850 16.98 14.33 1.92
C ASP A 850 16.19 13.02 1.96
N ALA A 851 15.31 12.87 2.95
CA ALA A 851 14.36 11.76 3.01
C ALA A 851 13.40 11.79 1.82
N LEU A 852 12.86 12.96 1.48
CA LEU A 852 11.99 13.11 0.31
C LEU A 852 12.74 12.80 -0.99
N LYS A 853 13.94 13.35 -1.17
CA LYS A 853 14.81 13.09 -2.34
C LYS A 853 15.09 11.59 -2.49
N THR A 854 15.33 10.90 -1.38
CA THR A 854 15.49 9.44 -1.37
C THR A 854 14.20 8.74 -1.74
N ALA A 855 13.06 9.20 -1.23
CA ALA A 855 11.75 8.62 -1.51
C ALA A 855 11.36 8.75 -2.99
N VAL A 856 11.52 9.93 -3.60
CA VAL A 856 11.19 10.21 -5.01
C VAL A 856 12.19 9.59 -5.99
N ALA A 857 13.40 9.24 -5.55
CA ALA A 857 14.38 8.55 -6.38
C ALA A 857 14.08 7.05 -6.58
N ARG A 858 13.16 6.48 -5.80
CA ARG A 858 12.75 5.08 -5.98
C ARG A 858 11.91 4.95 -7.24
N SER A 859 12.19 3.92 -8.02
CA SER A 859 11.38 3.59 -9.19
C SER A 859 9.96 3.19 -8.78
N GLY A 860 8.98 3.82 -9.40
CA GLY A 860 7.57 3.45 -9.38
C GLY A 860 7.21 2.43 -10.47
N GLU A 861 8.19 1.95 -11.24
CA GLU A 861 7.97 0.92 -12.26
C GLU A 861 7.65 -0.43 -11.62
N ARG A 862 6.63 -1.10 -12.16
CA ARG A 862 6.24 -2.44 -11.72
C ARG A 862 6.95 -3.49 -12.55
N ILE A 863 7.44 -4.52 -11.86
CA ILE A 863 8.03 -5.70 -12.50
C ILE A 863 6.96 -6.43 -13.31
N SER A 864 7.32 -6.81 -14.54
CA SER A 864 6.47 -7.50 -15.49
C SER A 864 6.45 -9.02 -15.24
N ALA A 865 5.36 -9.69 -15.62
CA ALA A 865 5.29 -11.14 -15.57
C ALA A 865 6.34 -11.76 -16.52
N ASN A 866 6.55 -11.19 -17.71
CA ASN A 866 7.57 -11.64 -18.66
C ASN A 866 9.00 -11.50 -18.13
N GLU A 867 9.30 -10.46 -17.35
CA GLU A 867 10.61 -10.32 -16.68
C GLU A 867 10.87 -11.46 -15.69
N ILE A 868 9.85 -11.81 -14.88
CA ILE A 868 9.93 -12.97 -13.98
C ILE A 868 10.03 -14.28 -14.77
N ALA A 869 9.29 -14.42 -15.86
CA ALA A 869 9.34 -15.61 -16.70
C ALA A 869 10.72 -15.82 -17.32
N LYS A 870 11.33 -14.77 -17.87
CA LYS A 870 12.69 -14.80 -18.42
C LYS A 870 13.69 -15.28 -17.37
N GLY A 871 13.72 -14.62 -16.20
CA GLY A 871 14.63 -15.02 -15.10
C GLY A 871 14.34 -16.44 -14.57
N HIS A 872 13.09 -16.88 -14.62
CA HIS A 872 12.71 -18.25 -14.25
C HIS A 872 13.32 -19.28 -15.20
N TYR A 873 13.16 -19.11 -16.50
CA TYR A 873 13.65 -20.06 -17.50
C TYR A 873 15.17 -20.03 -17.62
N GLU A 874 15.81 -18.85 -17.58
CA GLU A 874 17.28 -18.74 -17.54
C GLU A 874 17.88 -19.52 -16.36
N ARG A 875 17.26 -19.44 -15.18
CA ARG A 875 17.66 -20.23 -14.02
C ARG A 875 17.48 -21.74 -14.26
N GLN A 876 16.39 -22.17 -14.90
CA GLN A 876 16.21 -23.59 -15.23
C GLN A 876 17.25 -24.08 -16.24
N HIS A 877 17.53 -23.29 -17.29
CA HIS A 877 18.55 -23.60 -18.28
C HIS A 877 19.94 -23.72 -17.64
N ARG A 878 20.35 -22.75 -16.80
CA ARG A 878 21.63 -22.83 -16.06
C ARG A 878 21.73 -24.08 -15.18
N ARG A 879 20.64 -24.45 -14.48
CA ARG A 879 20.61 -25.68 -13.66
C ARG A 879 20.73 -26.94 -14.50
N ARG A 880 20.12 -26.99 -15.68
CA ARG A 880 20.24 -28.11 -16.62
C ARG A 880 21.67 -28.23 -17.14
N HIS A 881 22.29 -27.14 -17.58
CA HIS A 881 23.70 -27.16 -18.02
C HIS A 881 24.67 -27.57 -16.92
N TYR A 882 24.48 -27.06 -15.69
CA TYR A 882 25.30 -27.49 -14.54
C TYR A 882 25.10 -28.98 -14.24
N TYR A 883 23.87 -29.48 -14.32
CA TYR A 883 23.60 -30.91 -14.18
C TYR A 883 24.30 -31.74 -15.28
N ASP A 884 24.16 -31.33 -16.53
CA ASP A 884 24.81 -32.01 -17.67
C ASP A 884 26.34 -32.00 -17.50
N PHE A 885 26.90 -30.92 -16.94
CA PHE A 885 28.32 -30.85 -16.55
C PHE A 885 28.68 -31.83 -15.43
N LEU A 886 27.92 -31.89 -14.33
CA LEU A 886 28.20 -32.83 -13.23
C LEU A 886 28.18 -34.28 -13.71
N VAL A 887 27.17 -34.63 -14.52
CA VAL A 887 27.04 -35.98 -15.10
C VAL A 887 28.18 -36.29 -16.07
N LYS A 888 28.60 -35.33 -16.90
CA LYS A 888 29.71 -35.53 -17.85
C LYS A 888 31.07 -35.71 -17.17
N ASN A 889 31.25 -35.16 -15.96
CA ASN A 889 32.51 -35.20 -15.22
C ASN A 889 32.53 -36.25 -14.08
N ASP A 890 31.58 -37.20 -14.08
CA ASP A 890 31.49 -38.31 -13.12
C ASP A 890 31.60 -37.88 -11.64
N MET A 891 31.11 -36.68 -11.35
CA MET A 891 31.05 -36.16 -9.99
C MET A 891 29.82 -36.73 -9.30
N ASP A 892 30.05 -37.39 -8.16
CA ASP A 892 29.04 -38.15 -7.42
C ASP A 892 27.80 -37.29 -7.10
N TYR A 893 26.68 -37.58 -7.76
CA TYR A 893 25.44 -36.83 -7.65
C TYR A 893 24.27 -37.75 -7.33
N ASP A 894 23.76 -37.65 -6.11
CA ASP A 894 22.59 -38.40 -5.65
C ASP A 894 21.30 -37.94 -6.38
N ARG A 895 20.81 -38.80 -7.29
CA ARG A 895 19.57 -38.61 -8.07
C ARG A 895 18.32 -38.48 -7.19
N THR A 896 18.35 -38.87 -5.92
CA THR A 896 17.19 -38.80 -5.01
C THR A 896 16.91 -37.38 -4.51
N ALA A 897 17.81 -36.42 -4.73
CA ALA A 897 17.65 -35.00 -4.38
C ALA A 897 16.52 -34.27 -5.13
N ARG A 898 15.83 -34.92 -6.10
CA ARG A 898 14.56 -34.41 -6.67
C ARG A 898 13.48 -34.15 -5.60
N LYS A 899 13.58 -34.75 -4.40
CA LYS A 899 12.58 -34.61 -3.33
C LYS A 899 12.90 -33.58 -2.25
N THR A 900 14.02 -32.83 -2.31
CA THR A 900 14.38 -31.83 -1.29
C THR A 900 15.05 -30.59 -1.90
N PRO A 901 14.38 -29.40 -1.95
CA PRO A 901 14.90 -28.23 -2.67
C PRO A 901 15.98 -27.39 -1.97
N ASP A 902 16.46 -27.74 -0.77
CA ASP A 902 17.10 -26.76 0.14
C ASP A 902 18.65 -26.84 0.25
N LYS A 903 19.35 -27.67 -0.54
CA LYS A 903 20.83 -27.74 -0.52
C LYS A 903 21.46 -27.67 -1.90
N LEU A 904 21.49 -26.48 -2.49
CA LEU A 904 22.50 -26.10 -3.48
C LEU A 904 22.92 -24.67 -3.11
N GLN A 905 24.00 -24.56 -2.33
CA GLN A 905 24.80 -23.33 -2.35
C GLN A 905 25.35 -23.24 -3.77
N GLU A 906 25.09 -22.13 -4.47
CA GLU A 906 25.69 -21.86 -5.77
C GLU A 906 27.21 -21.89 -5.58
N PRO A 907 27.97 -22.77 -6.28
CA PRO A 907 29.40 -22.58 -6.37
C PRO A 907 29.63 -21.25 -7.11
N VAL A 908 30.48 -20.43 -6.53
CA VAL A 908 31.01 -19.22 -7.17
C VAL A 908 31.75 -19.67 -8.43
N LEU A 909 31.09 -19.58 -9.58
CA LEU A 909 31.75 -19.66 -10.87
C LEU A 909 32.20 -18.24 -11.23
N ASP A 910 33.26 -17.81 -10.56
CA ASP A 910 34.20 -16.83 -11.09
C ASP A 910 35.52 -17.56 -11.35
N LYS A 911 36.05 -17.37 -12.56
CA LYS A 911 37.32 -17.86 -13.14
C LYS A 911 37.27 -19.18 -13.93
N ALA A 912 37.11 -19.04 -15.24
CA ALA A 912 38.19 -19.27 -16.21
C ALA A 912 38.05 -18.29 -17.37
#